data_AF-A0A914HL29-F1
#
_entry.id   AF-A0A914HL29-F1
#
_cell.length_a   1.000
_cell.length_b   1.000
_cell.length_c   1.000
_cell.angle_alpha   90.00
_cell.angle_beta   90.00
_cell.angle_gamma   90.00
#
_symmetry.space_group_name_H-M   'P 1'
#
loop_
_entity.id
_entity.type
_entity.pdbx_description
1 polymer ?
#
loop_
_entity_poly.entity_id
_entity_poly.type
_entity_poly.pdbx_seq_one_letter_code
_entity_poly.pdbx_strand_id
1 'polypeptide(L)'
;MLIPKIAIIFVVFCSSSCQKVSNLFNTVILSEEKNQFETDYDALDQCHAKTMGQTIHSFSFNFQIVGNCKKGMLICYPGTLEAKATNFNYGMAAGIQFRVENKRGNSVAAKCAEKHRLVCQSNNEKFCTHDLGWHGIRVSRPINYRQVIRVEMSITDKSYEFNLLRRNAEFRIVLGNQHNLWTNVTDEFGQRIELSHDDDKLRDAFLTQKAEKGAKLSNYVGLWMLGLDVLPMLSRRKLQLHAYRDCACEMHAWFLHPYETPKIPGNASFAPTIPKKCAITMDDAEFKLKASAKIGDTIQIKFRLNKNANFVLFHLKDKNKHLMFCMNFTDEHIALNSTAKGSNVTVPIERNRTISLAQNRDKYLSIAFVVHPYFFELIVINETFASYFPSPTDWWKVAGQTEGIQVVTLTGDVYSGYADAQIANIKNTNKNGPAFVMRKFCRLNASLNAGDQVIFRGQSNANARYIEFHLLQNTHVVNDYIGTALLIIQLNFTVDGQKVFLEDKYQHWSDDENQNVMLHYNGANRKEIYVLQRGSPFELRFILNSNDTAKTELLTPINMTINVTLFTDSNKQPEANLGIYGFKNEYPIDYIGASGDLTLFAEPEVKRFGKRVERVSVLTLDPLLAVGDSILVEGFLVKNSRKLRICLLRDTFEPETENISIPLQITFEFKKKYNEGVMVVYSERRDKNFKQNFLSPIFAGEEFNLEIRAHYGHYAIHTHGAFVFNLAYELLRPWATNRLRVGRHGWVSRRKKSARRYAIMRYRIF
;
A
#
# COMPACT_ATOMS: atom_id res chain seq x y z
N MET A 1 10.43 -22.72 -97.42
CA MET A 1 11.21 -21.48 -97.61
C MET A 1 10.95 -20.62 -96.38
N LEU A 2 12.00 -20.40 -95.54
CA LEU A 2 12.04 -19.54 -94.32
C LEU A 2 11.13 -20.02 -93.15
N ILE A 3 11.54 -20.19 -91.87
CA ILE A 3 12.51 -19.55 -90.94
C ILE A 3 12.78 -20.55 -89.75
N PRO A 4 13.76 -20.37 -88.82
CA PRO A 4 15.19 -20.65 -88.89
C PRO A 4 15.68 -21.79 -87.94
N LYS A 5 16.97 -22.11 -88.08
CA LYS A 5 17.75 -23.16 -87.42
C LYS A 5 18.18 -22.85 -85.98
N ILE A 6 18.25 -23.93 -85.23
CA ILE A 6 18.75 -24.17 -83.86
C ILE A 6 20.24 -23.81 -83.72
N ALA A 7 20.59 -23.17 -82.61
CA ALA A 7 21.96 -23.16 -82.07
C ALA A 7 21.92 -23.38 -80.55
N ILE A 8 22.65 -24.42 -80.13
CA ILE A 8 22.89 -24.86 -78.75
C ILE A 8 24.09 -24.06 -78.21
N ILE A 9 23.95 -23.44 -77.03
CA ILE A 9 25.08 -23.02 -76.19
C ILE A 9 24.77 -23.42 -74.74
N PHE A 10 25.68 -24.18 -74.14
CA PHE A 10 25.69 -24.60 -72.74
C PHE A 10 26.83 -23.86 -72.01
N VAL A 11 26.55 -23.46 -70.76
CA VAL A 11 27.44 -23.00 -69.66
C VAL A 11 28.04 -21.58 -69.76
N VAL A 12 27.49 -20.64 -68.98
CA VAL A 12 28.06 -20.00 -67.75
C VAL A 12 27.10 -18.84 -67.39
N PHE A 13 26.22 -19.06 -66.41
CA PHE A 13 25.75 -18.01 -65.48
C PHE A 13 25.37 -18.72 -64.18
N CYS A 14 26.40 -18.98 -63.36
CA CYS A 14 26.24 -19.25 -61.95
C CYS A 14 26.52 -17.94 -61.21
N SER A 15 25.74 -17.72 -60.14
CA SER A 15 25.79 -16.63 -59.16
C SER A 15 24.87 -15.40 -59.40
N SER A 16 24.07 -15.12 -58.37
CA SER A 16 23.21 -13.95 -58.12
C SER A 16 21.75 -13.94 -58.62
N SER A 17 20.95 -14.91 -58.15
CA SER A 17 19.71 -14.62 -57.39
C SER A 17 19.07 -15.93 -56.91
N CYS A 18 19.85 -16.68 -56.13
CA CYS A 18 19.26 -17.53 -55.11
C CYS A 18 18.77 -16.56 -54.01
N GLN A 19 17.58 -15.99 -54.18
CA GLN A 19 16.89 -15.41 -53.02
C GLN A 19 16.65 -16.59 -52.08
N LYS A 20 17.50 -16.69 -51.06
CA LYS A 20 17.16 -17.36 -49.82
C LYS A 20 15.83 -16.76 -49.36
N VAL A 21 14.72 -17.41 -49.72
CA VAL A 21 13.47 -17.27 -48.98
C VAL A 21 13.77 -17.89 -47.63
N SER A 22 14.29 -17.06 -46.75
CA SER A 22 14.34 -17.35 -45.32
C SER A 22 12.88 -17.42 -44.88
N ASN A 23 12.34 -18.64 -44.83
CA ASN A 23 11.05 -18.92 -44.22
C ASN A 23 11.16 -18.68 -42.70
N LEU A 24 11.21 -17.42 -42.29
CA LEU A 24 10.74 -17.00 -40.97
C LEU A 24 9.23 -16.81 -41.10
N PHE A 25 8.47 -17.90 -40.96
CA PHE A 25 7.06 -17.76 -40.62
C PHE A 25 7.01 -17.25 -39.17
N ASN A 26 6.52 -16.01 -39.03
CA ASN A 26 6.48 -15.31 -37.76
C ASN A 26 5.20 -15.71 -37.02
N THR A 27 5.34 -16.48 -35.94
CA THR A 27 4.26 -16.70 -34.97
C THR A 27 3.60 -15.38 -34.60
N VAL A 28 2.28 -15.27 -34.83
CA VAL A 28 1.54 -14.03 -34.63
C VAL A 28 1.17 -13.92 -33.15
N ILE A 29 1.94 -13.14 -32.41
CA ILE A 29 1.62 -12.83 -31.01
C ILE A 29 0.41 -11.90 -30.98
N LEU A 30 -0.69 -12.38 -30.40
CA LEU A 30 -1.91 -11.59 -30.22
C LEU A 30 -1.72 -10.65 -29.01
N SER A 31 -1.03 -9.52 -29.22
CA SER A 31 -0.76 -8.48 -28.21
C SER A 31 -1.47 -7.15 -28.53
N GLU A 32 -1.78 -6.37 -27.48
CA GLU A 32 -2.39 -5.03 -27.66
C GLU A 32 -1.40 -3.92 -28.09
N GLU A 33 -0.13 -4.24 -28.37
CA GLU A 33 0.74 -3.25 -29.04
C GLU A 33 0.39 -3.13 -30.53
N LYS A 34 -0.26 -4.16 -31.09
CA LYS A 34 -0.88 -4.20 -32.41
C LYS A 34 -2.18 -4.98 -32.34
N ASN A 35 -3.29 -4.40 -31.90
CA ASN A 35 -4.58 -5.11 -31.76
C ASN A 35 -5.16 -5.66 -33.08
N GLN A 36 -4.51 -5.41 -34.22
CA GLN A 36 -4.94 -5.77 -35.57
C GLN A 36 -3.83 -6.59 -36.22
N PHE A 37 -4.18 -7.79 -36.66
CA PHE A 37 -3.26 -8.73 -37.28
C PHE A 37 -3.78 -9.13 -38.65
N GLU A 38 -2.87 -9.12 -39.62
CA GLU A 38 -3.02 -9.86 -40.87
C GLU A 38 -1.91 -10.90 -40.88
N THR A 39 -2.26 -12.13 -41.20
CA THR A 39 -1.27 -13.18 -41.45
C THR A 39 -1.67 -14.00 -42.65
N ASP A 40 -0.68 -14.53 -43.37
CA ASP A 40 -0.94 -15.35 -44.53
C ASP A 40 -1.72 -16.59 -44.11
N TYR A 41 -2.75 -16.92 -44.88
CA TYR A 41 -3.61 -18.05 -44.61
C TYR A 41 -4.03 -18.64 -45.93
N ASP A 42 -3.60 -19.87 -46.20
CA ASP A 42 -4.08 -20.66 -47.32
C ASP A 42 -4.88 -21.85 -46.77
N ALA A 43 -6.16 -21.92 -47.13
CA ALA A 43 -7.03 -23.03 -46.72
C ALA A 43 -6.52 -24.37 -47.25
N LEU A 44 -5.81 -24.37 -48.39
CA LEU A 44 -5.21 -25.58 -48.95
C LEU A 44 -4.04 -26.11 -48.12
N ASP A 45 -3.43 -25.28 -47.27
CA ASP A 45 -2.37 -25.71 -46.35
C ASP A 45 -2.89 -26.72 -45.30
N GLN A 46 -4.20 -26.72 -45.01
CA GLN A 46 -4.81 -27.74 -44.17
C GLN A 46 -4.94 -29.09 -44.89
N CYS A 47 -4.92 -29.09 -46.23
CA CYS A 47 -5.26 -30.24 -47.07
C CYS A 47 -4.04 -30.81 -47.85
N HIS A 48 -2.92 -30.08 -47.92
CA HIS A 48 -1.75 -30.49 -48.69
C HIS A 48 -0.42 -30.18 -47.96
N ALA A 49 0.51 -31.14 -47.98
CA ALA A 49 1.90 -30.90 -47.61
C ALA A 49 2.57 -30.06 -48.70
N LYS A 50 3.15 -28.90 -48.37
CA LYS A 50 3.91 -28.06 -49.31
C LYS A 50 5.18 -28.75 -49.84
N THR A 51 5.73 -29.73 -49.11
CA THR A 51 6.92 -30.50 -49.50
C THR A 51 6.84 -31.94 -48.99
N MET A 52 7.30 -32.91 -49.78
CA MET A 52 7.41 -34.31 -49.36
C MET A 52 8.29 -34.43 -48.10
N GLY A 53 7.73 -34.95 -47.00
CA GLY A 53 8.46 -35.26 -45.77
C GLY A 53 8.22 -34.34 -44.56
N GLN A 54 7.43 -33.27 -44.68
CA GLN A 54 7.05 -32.44 -43.53
C GLN A 54 5.77 -32.97 -42.86
N THR A 55 5.79 -33.11 -41.52
CA THR A 55 4.58 -33.31 -40.72
C THR A 55 3.69 -32.06 -40.80
N ILE A 56 2.48 -32.22 -41.31
CA ILE A 56 1.49 -31.13 -41.40
C ILE A 56 0.88 -30.93 -40.01
N HIS A 57 1.06 -29.74 -39.42
CA HIS A 57 0.32 -29.33 -38.22
C HIS A 57 -0.99 -28.61 -38.61
N SER A 58 -1.89 -28.44 -37.65
CA SER A 58 -3.12 -27.65 -37.83
C SER A 58 -2.88 -26.17 -37.57
N PHE A 59 -3.69 -25.31 -38.18
CA PHE A 59 -3.85 -23.95 -37.64
C PHE A 59 -4.39 -24.01 -36.22
N SER A 60 -3.87 -23.18 -35.32
CA SER A 60 -4.33 -23.16 -33.94
C SER A 60 -4.23 -21.79 -33.28
N PHE A 61 -5.21 -21.51 -32.42
CA PHE A 61 -5.09 -20.46 -31.42
C PHE A 61 -4.54 -21.07 -30.14
N ASN A 62 -3.40 -20.58 -29.71
CA ASN A 62 -2.74 -21.04 -28.49
C ASN A 62 -2.91 -20.03 -27.38
N PHE A 63 -3.08 -20.54 -26.16
CA PHE A 63 -3.32 -19.71 -24.99
C PHE A 63 -2.49 -20.20 -23.81
N GLN A 64 -1.97 -19.25 -23.05
CA GLN A 64 -1.34 -19.49 -21.75
C GLN A 64 -1.85 -18.46 -20.76
N ILE A 65 -2.45 -18.90 -19.66
CA ILE A 65 -3.02 -18.00 -18.65
C ILE A 65 -2.19 -18.05 -17.38
N VAL A 66 -1.48 -16.96 -17.10
CA VAL A 66 -0.53 -16.86 -16.00
C VAL A 66 -1.18 -16.36 -14.71
N GLY A 67 -2.33 -15.66 -14.80
CA GLY A 67 -3.06 -15.17 -13.63
C GLY A 67 -4.53 -14.87 -13.86
N ASN A 68 -4.99 -13.68 -13.45
CA ASN A 68 -6.40 -13.29 -13.55
C ASN A 68 -6.78 -13.07 -15.03
N CYS A 69 -7.96 -13.50 -15.46
CA CYS A 69 -8.51 -13.12 -16.77
C CYS A 69 -10.04 -13.23 -16.76
N LYS A 70 -10.68 -12.59 -15.77
CA LYS A 70 -12.11 -12.74 -15.52
C LYS A 70 -13.02 -12.27 -16.67
N LYS A 71 -12.69 -11.13 -17.29
CA LYS A 71 -13.44 -10.56 -18.43
C LYS A 71 -13.00 -11.11 -19.79
N GLY A 72 -11.92 -11.90 -19.80
CA GLY A 72 -11.43 -12.62 -20.96
C GLY A 72 -10.63 -11.79 -21.96
N MET A 73 -10.03 -12.52 -22.89
CA MET A 73 -9.52 -12.00 -24.17
C MET A 73 -10.57 -12.26 -25.25
N LEU A 74 -10.81 -11.26 -26.09
CA LEU A 74 -11.73 -11.29 -27.21
C LEU A 74 -10.94 -11.28 -28.53
N ILE A 75 -11.11 -12.30 -29.35
CA ILE A 75 -10.58 -12.37 -30.71
C ILE A 75 -11.75 -12.22 -31.67
N CYS A 76 -11.74 -11.17 -32.48
CA CYS A 76 -12.75 -10.91 -33.50
C CYS A 76 -12.18 -11.19 -34.90
N TYR A 77 -12.99 -11.76 -35.77
CA TYR A 77 -12.62 -12.12 -37.14
C TYR A 77 -13.83 -11.95 -38.08
N PRO A 78 -13.63 -11.74 -39.39
CA PRO A 78 -14.72 -11.73 -40.35
C PRO A 78 -15.27 -13.15 -40.53
N GLY A 79 -16.59 -13.35 -40.33
CA GLY A 79 -17.23 -14.65 -40.48
C GLY A 79 -17.33 -15.06 -41.95
N THR A 80 -16.75 -16.19 -42.35
CA THR A 80 -16.64 -16.56 -43.77
C THR A 80 -17.87 -17.32 -44.29
N LEU A 81 -18.68 -17.84 -43.38
CA LEU A 81 -19.94 -18.52 -43.68
C LEU A 81 -21.15 -17.57 -43.65
N GLU A 82 -20.94 -16.26 -43.51
CA GLU A 82 -22.04 -15.31 -43.45
C GLU A 82 -22.59 -14.97 -44.86
N ALA A 83 -23.87 -14.64 -44.96
CA ALA A 83 -24.51 -14.30 -46.23
C ALA A 83 -23.83 -13.11 -46.95
N LYS A 84 -23.29 -12.15 -46.19
CA LYS A 84 -22.67 -10.92 -46.70
C LYS A 84 -21.17 -11.04 -46.93
N ALA A 85 -20.54 -12.14 -46.50
CA ALA A 85 -19.15 -12.46 -46.80
C ALA A 85 -18.85 -12.69 -48.29
N THR A 86 -19.86 -12.54 -49.14
CA THR A 86 -19.96 -13.05 -50.51
C THR A 86 -19.65 -12.01 -51.59
N ASN A 87 -19.41 -10.74 -51.22
CA ASN A 87 -18.99 -9.69 -52.16
C ASN A 87 -17.46 -9.66 -52.38
N PHE A 88 -16.82 -10.82 -52.56
CA PHE A 88 -15.42 -10.89 -52.98
C PHE A 88 -15.30 -11.20 -54.48
N ASN A 89 -14.25 -10.65 -55.09
CA ASN A 89 -13.91 -10.58 -56.53
C ASN A 89 -14.05 -11.86 -57.39
N TYR A 90 -14.48 -13.00 -56.84
CA TYR A 90 -14.63 -14.29 -57.53
C TYR A 90 -16.03 -14.94 -57.41
N GLY A 91 -17.02 -14.28 -56.79
CA GLY A 91 -18.43 -14.69 -56.90
C GLY A 91 -18.82 -16.01 -56.22
N MET A 92 -18.03 -16.53 -55.27
CA MET A 92 -18.40 -17.71 -54.49
C MET A 92 -19.18 -17.32 -53.23
N ALA A 93 -20.34 -17.95 -53.02
CA ALA A 93 -21.19 -17.72 -51.86
C ALA A 93 -21.49 -19.03 -51.13
N ALA A 94 -21.47 -18.99 -49.79
CA ALA A 94 -22.01 -20.08 -49.00
C ALA A 94 -23.49 -20.29 -49.37
N GLY A 95 -23.82 -21.51 -49.83
CA GLY A 95 -25.20 -21.90 -50.09
C GLY A 95 -26.05 -21.70 -48.83
N ILE A 96 -27.35 -21.39 -48.98
CA ILE A 96 -28.25 -21.02 -47.87
C ILE A 96 -28.18 -22.01 -46.70
N GLN A 97 -28.02 -23.30 -47.00
CA GLN A 97 -27.89 -24.38 -46.02
C GLN A 97 -26.59 -24.38 -45.20
N PHE A 98 -25.56 -23.65 -45.61
CA PHE A 98 -24.26 -23.55 -44.91
C PHE A 98 -24.03 -22.17 -44.28
N ARG A 99 -25.01 -21.26 -44.37
CA ARG A 99 -24.86 -19.91 -43.83
C ARG A 99 -24.92 -19.93 -42.30
N VAL A 100 -24.01 -19.21 -41.68
CA VAL A 100 -23.96 -19.02 -40.22
C VAL A 100 -23.82 -17.53 -39.93
N GLU A 101 -24.68 -17.05 -39.06
CA GLU A 101 -24.71 -15.66 -38.59
C GLU A 101 -24.43 -15.64 -37.09
N ASN A 102 -24.08 -14.46 -36.58
CA ASN A 102 -24.02 -14.22 -35.15
C ASN A 102 -25.34 -14.57 -34.47
N LYS A 103 -25.27 -15.30 -33.35
CA LYS A 103 -26.44 -15.60 -32.53
C LYS A 103 -27.04 -14.30 -31.99
N ARG A 104 -28.34 -14.11 -32.21
CA ARG A 104 -29.06 -12.90 -31.75
C ARG A 104 -28.92 -12.71 -30.24
N GLY A 105 -28.54 -11.51 -29.82
CA GLY A 105 -28.35 -11.16 -28.41
C GLY A 105 -27.04 -11.67 -27.78
N ASN A 106 -26.14 -12.29 -28.56
CA ASN A 106 -24.88 -12.79 -28.05
C ASN A 106 -23.91 -11.64 -27.68
N SER A 107 -23.37 -11.69 -26.46
CA SER A 107 -22.48 -10.63 -25.93
C SER A 107 -21.12 -10.54 -26.62
N VAL A 108 -20.62 -11.64 -27.18
CA VAL A 108 -19.36 -11.70 -27.93
C VAL A 108 -19.55 -11.01 -29.28
N ALA A 109 -20.64 -11.31 -29.98
CA ALA A 109 -21.02 -10.66 -31.23
C ALA A 109 -21.15 -9.13 -31.07
N ALA A 110 -21.89 -8.69 -30.05
CA ALA A 110 -22.10 -7.27 -29.76
C ALA A 110 -20.78 -6.53 -29.50
N LYS A 111 -19.88 -7.13 -28.70
CA LYS A 111 -18.56 -6.55 -28.41
C LYS A 111 -17.67 -6.50 -29.65
N CYS A 112 -17.66 -7.52 -30.50
CA CYS A 112 -16.88 -7.48 -31.73
C CYS A 112 -17.38 -6.41 -32.71
N ALA A 113 -18.69 -6.25 -32.85
CA ALA A 113 -19.27 -5.17 -33.64
C ALA A 113 -18.92 -3.78 -33.10
N GLU A 114 -19.00 -3.59 -31.77
CA GLU A 114 -18.60 -2.35 -31.10
C GLU A 114 -17.13 -2.02 -31.35
N LYS A 115 -16.24 -2.99 -31.15
CA LYS A 115 -14.79 -2.80 -31.33
C LYS A 115 -14.41 -2.55 -32.78
N HIS A 116 -15.03 -3.24 -33.73
CA HIS A 116 -14.85 -2.99 -35.15
C HIS A 116 -15.28 -1.57 -35.53
N ARG A 117 -16.45 -1.11 -35.04
CA ARG A 117 -16.92 0.26 -35.27
C ARG A 117 -15.93 1.32 -34.78
N LEU A 118 -15.34 1.13 -33.60
CA LEU A 118 -14.33 2.04 -33.05
C LEU A 118 -13.06 2.09 -33.90
N VAL A 119 -12.62 0.96 -34.44
CA VAL A 119 -11.48 0.89 -35.36
C VAL A 119 -11.77 1.64 -36.67
N CYS A 120 -12.99 1.54 -37.17
CA CYS A 120 -13.37 2.17 -38.44
C CYS A 120 -13.67 3.65 -38.37
N GLN A 121 -13.90 4.18 -37.17
CA GLN A 121 -14.00 5.63 -36.95
C GLN A 121 -12.64 6.34 -36.92
N SER A 122 -11.51 5.62 -36.76
CA SER A 122 -10.19 6.24 -36.60
C SER A 122 -9.39 6.37 -37.91
N ASN A 123 -10.03 6.54 -39.07
CA ASN A 123 -9.43 6.64 -40.42
C ASN A 123 -8.52 5.46 -40.84
N ASN A 124 -8.64 4.29 -40.20
CA ASN A 124 -7.87 3.09 -40.56
C ASN A 124 -8.64 2.24 -41.59
N GLU A 125 -8.91 2.81 -42.76
CA GLU A 125 -9.75 2.20 -43.82
C GLU A 125 -9.28 0.81 -44.24
N LYS A 126 -7.97 0.52 -44.14
CA LYS A 126 -7.38 -0.77 -44.51
C LYS A 126 -8.06 -1.98 -43.83
N PHE A 127 -8.52 -1.82 -42.59
CA PHE A 127 -9.08 -2.90 -41.78
C PHE A 127 -10.61 -2.87 -41.69
N CYS A 128 -11.24 -1.98 -42.46
CA CYS A 128 -12.67 -1.74 -42.41
C CYS A 128 -13.37 -2.40 -43.59
N THR A 129 -13.86 -3.60 -43.35
CA THR A 129 -14.78 -4.25 -44.28
C THR A 129 -16.20 -3.85 -43.91
N HIS A 130 -16.62 -2.70 -44.45
CA HIS A 130 -18.02 -2.30 -44.42
C HIS A 130 -18.86 -3.44 -45.02
N ASP A 131 -19.96 -3.80 -44.34
CA ASP A 131 -20.91 -4.87 -44.68
C ASP A 131 -20.59 -6.32 -44.26
N LEU A 132 -19.41 -6.61 -43.70
CA LEU A 132 -19.13 -7.94 -43.11
C LEU A 132 -19.56 -8.02 -41.65
N GLY A 133 -20.24 -9.10 -41.27
CA GLY A 133 -20.48 -9.46 -39.88
C GLY A 133 -19.21 -10.00 -39.24
N TRP A 134 -18.85 -9.35 -38.14
CA TRP A 134 -17.70 -9.76 -37.34
C TRP A 134 -18.14 -10.78 -36.31
N HIS A 135 -17.52 -11.96 -36.38
CA HIS A 135 -17.66 -13.02 -35.40
C HIS A 135 -16.57 -12.88 -34.33
N GLY A 136 -16.65 -13.68 -33.28
CA GLY A 136 -15.61 -13.66 -32.26
C GLY A 136 -15.59 -14.84 -31.31
N ILE A 137 -14.44 -15.00 -30.68
CA ILE A 137 -14.14 -15.98 -29.63
C ILE A 137 -13.74 -15.19 -28.38
N ARG A 138 -14.38 -15.47 -27.25
CA ARG A 138 -14.00 -14.95 -25.94
C ARG A 138 -13.46 -16.09 -25.09
N VAL A 139 -12.23 -15.94 -24.63
CA VAL A 139 -11.56 -16.90 -23.72
C VAL A 139 -11.37 -16.23 -22.38
N SER A 140 -11.85 -16.84 -21.29
CA SER A 140 -11.79 -16.24 -19.95
C SER A 140 -11.51 -17.25 -18.85
N ARG A 141 -11.04 -16.74 -17.71
CA ARG A 141 -10.94 -17.47 -16.44
C ARG A 141 -11.90 -16.84 -15.43
N PRO A 142 -13.17 -17.28 -15.38
CA PRO A 142 -14.21 -16.60 -14.60
C PRO A 142 -13.99 -16.68 -13.08
N ILE A 143 -13.23 -17.68 -12.61
CA ILE A 143 -12.96 -17.93 -11.19
C ILE A 143 -11.45 -18.01 -10.95
N ASN A 144 -10.87 -17.01 -10.26
CA ASN A 144 -9.42 -16.85 -10.08
C ASN A 144 -8.69 -18.04 -9.43
N TYR A 145 -9.39 -18.83 -8.60
CA TYR A 145 -8.82 -19.93 -7.81
C TYR A 145 -9.07 -21.32 -8.40
N ARG A 146 -9.83 -21.42 -9.50
CA ARG A 146 -10.06 -22.68 -10.21
C ARG A 146 -9.34 -22.66 -11.56
N GLN A 147 -8.96 -23.84 -12.04
CA GLN A 147 -8.36 -24.02 -13.36
C GLN A 147 -9.43 -24.05 -14.48
N VAL A 148 -10.64 -23.55 -14.19
CA VAL A 148 -11.77 -23.50 -15.14
C VAL A 148 -11.51 -22.42 -16.18
N ILE A 149 -11.45 -22.83 -17.42
CA ILE A 149 -11.40 -21.97 -18.60
C ILE A 149 -12.79 -21.98 -19.23
N ARG A 150 -13.23 -20.81 -19.68
CA ARG A 150 -14.48 -20.63 -20.39
C ARG A 150 -14.20 -20.09 -21.79
N VAL A 151 -14.72 -20.76 -22.80
CA VAL A 151 -14.70 -20.36 -24.22
C VAL A 151 -16.13 -20.08 -24.67
N GLU A 152 -16.36 -18.88 -25.18
CA GLU A 152 -17.64 -18.44 -25.72
C GLU A 152 -17.44 -17.95 -27.14
N MET A 153 -18.39 -18.22 -28.03
CA MET A 153 -18.32 -17.81 -29.42
C MET A 153 -19.53 -16.95 -29.78
N SER A 154 -19.40 -16.16 -30.85
CA SER A 154 -20.47 -15.28 -31.31
C SER A 154 -21.58 -16.02 -32.08
N ILE A 155 -21.25 -17.17 -32.68
CA ILE A 155 -22.14 -17.96 -33.55
C ILE A 155 -23.07 -18.92 -32.80
N THR A 156 -22.86 -19.12 -31.49
CA THR A 156 -23.68 -20.00 -30.63
C THR A 156 -23.94 -19.35 -29.28
N ASP A 157 -25.00 -19.77 -28.59
CA ASP A 157 -25.29 -19.38 -27.19
C ASP A 157 -24.62 -20.32 -26.17
N LYS A 158 -23.99 -21.39 -26.63
CA LYS A 158 -23.25 -22.33 -25.79
C LYS A 158 -21.97 -21.71 -25.23
N SER A 159 -21.68 -22.04 -23.97
CA SER A 159 -20.45 -21.68 -23.26
C SER A 159 -19.71 -22.96 -22.90
N TYR A 160 -18.49 -23.09 -23.41
CA TYR A 160 -17.67 -24.29 -23.24
C TYR A 160 -16.74 -24.11 -22.04
N GLU A 161 -16.87 -24.97 -21.04
CA GLU A 161 -16.03 -24.96 -19.85
C GLU A 161 -15.20 -26.23 -19.74
N PHE A 162 -13.94 -26.07 -19.32
CA PHE A 162 -13.02 -27.18 -19.05
C PHE A 162 -11.98 -26.80 -17.99
N ASN A 163 -11.36 -27.80 -17.37
CA ASN A 163 -10.31 -27.60 -16.37
C ASN A 163 -8.92 -27.91 -16.96
N LEU A 164 -7.96 -27.04 -16.70
CA LEU A 164 -6.54 -27.33 -16.96
C LEU A 164 -5.90 -28.05 -15.78
N LEU A 165 -4.97 -28.97 -16.03
CA LEU A 165 -4.26 -29.71 -14.97
C LEU A 165 -3.37 -28.80 -14.10
N ARG A 166 -2.80 -27.74 -14.68
CA ARG A 166 -1.92 -26.78 -14.00
C ARG A 166 -2.43 -25.36 -14.18
N ARG A 167 -2.16 -24.49 -13.18
CA ARG A 167 -2.63 -23.08 -13.22
C ARG A 167 -2.08 -22.29 -14.39
N ASN A 168 -0.88 -22.61 -14.87
CA ASN A 168 -0.20 -21.92 -15.96
C ASN A 168 -0.06 -22.83 -17.20
N ALA A 169 -0.86 -23.90 -17.30
CA ALA A 169 -0.83 -24.80 -18.44
C ALA A 169 -1.23 -24.07 -19.72
N GLU A 170 -0.65 -24.51 -20.82
CA GLU A 170 -1.05 -24.10 -22.16
C GLU A 170 -2.24 -24.94 -22.64
N PHE A 171 -3.08 -24.34 -23.48
CA PHE A 171 -4.05 -25.09 -24.26
C PHE A 171 -4.20 -24.48 -25.65
N ARG A 172 -4.74 -25.26 -26.58
CA ARG A 172 -4.86 -24.89 -27.99
C ARG A 172 -6.27 -25.14 -28.48
N ILE A 173 -6.81 -24.20 -29.25
CA ILE A 173 -8.00 -24.41 -30.08
C ILE A 173 -7.48 -24.71 -31.49
N VAL A 174 -7.51 -25.99 -31.86
CA VAL A 174 -6.97 -26.53 -33.10
C VAL A 174 -8.06 -26.53 -34.15
N LEU A 175 -7.88 -25.83 -35.27
CA LEU A 175 -8.91 -25.57 -36.29
C LEU A 175 -9.10 -26.71 -37.31
N GLY A 176 -8.57 -27.90 -37.05
CA GLY A 176 -8.61 -29.05 -37.95
C GLY A 176 -7.37 -29.20 -38.85
N ASN A 177 -7.23 -30.37 -39.48
CA ASN A 177 -6.19 -30.75 -40.46
C ASN A 177 -6.77 -31.66 -41.54
N GLN A 178 -5.91 -32.15 -42.46
CA GLN A 178 -6.29 -33.02 -43.57
C GLN A 178 -7.03 -34.31 -43.18
N HIS A 179 -6.82 -34.81 -41.95
CA HIS A 179 -7.47 -36.03 -41.46
C HIS A 179 -8.73 -35.75 -40.66
N ASN A 180 -8.85 -34.54 -40.11
CA ASN A 180 -9.97 -34.12 -39.29
C ASN A 180 -10.18 -32.61 -39.40
N LEU A 181 -11.17 -32.19 -40.19
CA LEU A 181 -11.49 -30.79 -40.43
C LEU A 181 -12.18 -30.10 -39.24
N TRP A 182 -12.49 -30.84 -38.17
CA TRP A 182 -13.24 -30.32 -37.03
C TRP A 182 -12.32 -29.66 -36.01
N THR A 183 -12.83 -28.61 -35.39
CA THR A 183 -12.11 -27.91 -34.33
C THR A 183 -12.16 -28.68 -33.02
N ASN A 184 -11.00 -28.81 -32.37
CA ASN A 184 -10.87 -29.45 -31.06
C ASN A 184 -10.04 -28.58 -30.11
N VAL A 185 -10.24 -28.78 -28.81
CA VAL A 185 -9.39 -28.18 -27.78
C VAL A 185 -8.40 -29.23 -27.28
N THR A 186 -7.12 -28.88 -27.22
CA THR A 186 -6.06 -29.76 -26.71
C THR A 186 -5.25 -29.10 -25.60
N ASP A 187 -4.67 -29.91 -24.73
CA ASP A 187 -3.75 -29.47 -23.67
C ASP A 187 -2.31 -29.23 -24.19
N GLU A 188 -1.39 -28.96 -23.26
CA GLU A 188 0.04 -28.75 -23.53
C GLU A 188 0.74 -29.97 -24.16
N PHE A 189 0.19 -31.16 -23.99
CA PHE A 189 0.70 -32.42 -24.54
C PHE A 189 -0.01 -32.82 -25.85
N GLY A 190 -0.96 -32.01 -26.32
CA GLY A 190 -1.76 -32.30 -27.52
C GLY A 190 -2.90 -33.30 -27.29
N GLN A 191 -3.21 -33.64 -26.04
CA GLN A 191 -4.35 -34.50 -25.71
C GLN A 191 -5.64 -33.71 -25.79
N ARG A 192 -6.70 -34.33 -26.32
CA ARG A 192 -8.02 -33.70 -26.42
C ARG A 192 -8.60 -33.44 -25.04
N ILE A 193 -9.03 -32.21 -24.79
CA ILE A 193 -9.71 -31.80 -23.56
C ILE A 193 -11.21 -32.03 -23.73
N GLU A 194 -11.82 -32.73 -22.77
CA GLU A 194 -13.27 -32.88 -22.71
C GLU A 194 -13.94 -31.55 -22.33
N LEU A 195 -14.99 -31.21 -23.08
CA LEU A 195 -15.76 -29.98 -22.93
C LEU A 195 -17.08 -30.26 -22.21
N SER A 196 -17.62 -29.23 -21.54
CA SER A 196 -18.95 -29.29 -20.89
C SER A 196 -20.12 -29.62 -21.82
N HIS A 197 -19.93 -29.50 -23.14
CA HIS A 197 -20.92 -29.82 -24.16
C HIS A 197 -20.35 -30.81 -25.18
N ASP A 198 -21.15 -31.84 -25.47
CA ASP A 198 -20.84 -32.84 -26.48
C ASP A 198 -21.14 -32.31 -27.88
N ASP A 199 -20.15 -31.64 -28.45
CA ASP A 199 -20.20 -31.11 -29.80
C ASP A 199 -20.05 -32.19 -30.88
N ASP A 200 -19.52 -33.37 -30.53
CA ASP A 200 -19.44 -34.50 -31.45
C ASP A 200 -20.85 -34.96 -31.87
N LYS A 201 -21.81 -34.99 -30.93
CA LYS A 201 -23.22 -35.26 -31.26
C LYS A 201 -23.85 -34.24 -32.20
N LEU A 202 -23.54 -32.94 -32.03
CA LEU A 202 -24.06 -31.91 -32.94
C LEU A 202 -23.52 -32.08 -34.36
N ARG A 203 -22.21 -32.34 -34.46
CA ARG A 203 -21.55 -32.64 -35.72
C ARG A 203 -22.18 -33.86 -36.38
N ASP A 204 -22.27 -34.96 -35.64
CA ASP A 204 -22.76 -36.24 -36.17
C ASP A 204 -24.22 -36.11 -36.62
N ALA A 205 -25.06 -35.42 -35.84
CA ALA A 205 -26.43 -35.10 -36.23
C ALA A 205 -26.50 -34.30 -37.54
N PHE A 206 -25.64 -33.30 -37.73
CA PHE A 206 -25.57 -32.55 -38.99
C PHE A 206 -25.15 -33.44 -40.17
N LEU A 207 -24.11 -34.26 -39.98
CA LEU A 207 -23.60 -35.14 -41.03
C LEU A 207 -24.63 -36.19 -41.45
N THR A 208 -25.36 -36.76 -40.48
CA THR A 208 -26.43 -37.74 -40.75
C THR A 208 -27.62 -37.08 -41.47
N GLN A 209 -28.09 -35.91 -41.01
CA GLN A 209 -29.27 -35.26 -41.60
C GLN A 209 -28.99 -34.54 -42.93
N LYS A 210 -27.73 -34.18 -43.21
CA LYS A 210 -27.33 -33.66 -44.52
C LYS A 210 -27.64 -34.66 -45.65
N ALA A 211 -27.60 -35.96 -45.36
CA ALA A 211 -27.97 -37.01 -46.31
C ALA A 211 -29.45 -36.94 -46.73
N GLU A 212 -30.33 -36.33 -45.92
CA GLU A 212 -31.78 -36.30 -46.12
C GLU A 212 -32.31 -35.06 -46.86
N LYS A 213 -31.42 -34.19 -47.40
CA LYS A 213 -31.75 -32.91 -48.10
C LYS A 213 -32.58 -31.93 -47.26
N GLY A 214 -31.93 -30.91 -46.68
CA GLY A 214 -32.62 -29.74 -46.11
C GLY A 214 -32.07 -29.21 -44.78
N ALA A 215 -31.14 -29.93 -44.15
CA ALA A 215 -30.52 -29.50 -42.90
C ALA A 215 -29.70 -28.19 -43.09
N LYS A 216 -30.04 -27.17 -42.30
CA LYS A 216 -29.29 -25.91 -42.24
C LYS A 216 -28.21 -26.00 -41.17
N LEU A 217 -26.96 -25.70 -41.53
CA LEU A 217 -25.80 -25.69 -40.62
C LEU A 217 -26.01 -24.76 -39.42
N SER A 218 -26.75 -23.66 -39.59
CA SER A 218 -27.16 -22.75 -38.52
C SER A 218 -27.85 -23.43 -37.33
N ASN A 219 -28.43 -24.63 -37.53
CA ASN A 219 -29.10 -25.39 -36.48
C ASN A 219 -28.15 -26.28 -35.66
N TYR A 220 -26.92 -26.49 -36.12
CA TYR A 220 -25.94 -27.42 -35.54
C TYR A 220 -24.64 -26.72 -35.13
N VAL A 221 -24.70 -25.40 -34.93
CA VAL A 221 -23.53 -24.57 -34.66
C VAL A 221 -22.92 -24.87 -33.28
N GLY A 222 -21.62 -25.14 -33.28
CA GLY A 222 -20.82 -25.38 -32.08
C GLY A 222 -19.35 -25.03 -32.31
N LEU A 223 -18.52 -25.31 -31.31
CA LEU A 223 -17.06 -25.16 -31.39
C LEU A 223 -16.48 -25.99 -32.53
N TRP A 224 -17.02 -27.19 -32.78
CA TRP A 224 -16.51 -28.11 -33.82
C TRP A 224 -16.39 -27.48 -35.21
N MET A 225 -17.19 -26.45 -35.51
CA MET A 225 -17.20 -25.77 -36.81
C MET A 225 -16.42 -24.46 -36.85
N LEU A 226 -15.77 -24.05 -35.75
CA LEU A 226 -15.04 -22.78 -35.68
C LEU A 226 -14.00 -22.65 -36.80
N GLY A 227 -13.24 -23.72 -37.08
CA GLY A 227 -12.29 -23.77 -38.19
C GLY A 227 -12.93 -23.43 -39.52
N LEU A 228 -14.13 -23.95 -39.81
CA LEU A 228 -14.89 -23.66 -41.04
C LEU A 228 -15.34 -22.19 -41.14
N ASP A 229 -15.66 -21.58 -40.01
CA ASP A 229 -16.14 -20.19 -39.93
C ASP A 229 -15.00 -19.16 -39.93
N VAL A 230 -13.80 -19.55 -39.50
CA VAL A 230 -12.56 -18.75 -39.53
C VAL A 230 -11.83 -18.90 -40.88
N LEU A 231 -12.02 -20.03 -41.58
CA LEU A 231 -11.38 -20.35 -42.87
C LEU A 231 -11.75 -19.33 -43.97
N PRO A 232 -10.82 -18.51 -44.49
CA PRO A 232 -11.11 -17.57 -45.57
C PRO A 232 -11.45 -18.30 -46.87
N MET A 233 -12.42 -17.77 -47.62
CA MET A 233 -12.60 -18.13 -49.03
C MET A 233 -11.46 -17.51 -49.85
N LEU A 234 -10.72 -18.37 -50.57
CA LEU A 234 -9.61 -18.25 -51.54
C LEU A 234 -9.06 -16.88 -52.01
N SER A 235 -9.82 -15.78 -51.93
CA SER A 235 -9.51 -14.50 -52.56
C SER A 235 -8.53 -13.59 -51.82
N ARG A 236 -8.35 -13.76 -50.49
CA ARG A 236 -7.52 -12.84 -49.68
C ARG A 236 -6.17 -13.40 -49.23
N ARG A 237 -5.96 -14.73 -49.28
CA ARG A 237 -4.78 -15.45 -48.74
C ARG A 237 -4.29 -14.95 -47.37
N LYS A 238 -5.16 -14.27 -46.61
CA LYS A 238 -4.83 -13.57 -45.37
C LYS A 238 -5.99 -13.72 -44.39
N LEU A 239 -5.64 -14.08 -43.16
CA LEU A 239 -6.54 -14.07 -42.01
C LEU A 239 -6.41 -12.72 -41.30
N GLN A 240 -7.55 -12.05 -41.11
CA GLN A 240 -7.63 -10.80 -40.35
C GLN A 240 -8.17 -11.09 -38.95
N LEU A 241 -7.39 -10.77 -37.92
CA LEU A 241 -7.76 -10.97 -36.51
C LEU A 241 -7.64 -9.66 -35.75
N HIS A 242 -8.65 -9.33 -34.96
CA HIS A 242 -8.59 -8.24 -34.00
C HIS A 242 -8.64 -8.80 -32.58
N ALA A 243 -7.54 -8.67 -31.84
CA ALA A 243 -7.45 -9.15 -30.46
C ALA A 243 -7.58 -7.99 -29.47
N TYR A 244 -8.47 -8.16 -28.50
CA TYR A 244 -8.70 -7.21 -27.42
C TYR A 244 -8.60 -7.93 -26.09
N ARG A 245 -7.93 -7.30 -25.13
CA ARG A 245 -7.70 -7.88 -23.82
C ARG A 245 -8.16 -6.91 -22.75
N ASP A 246 -8.88 -7.44 -21.76
CA ASP A 246 -9.19 -6.62 -20.58
C ASP A 246 -7.90 -6.23 -19.86
N CYS A 247 -7.90 -5.05 -19.23
CA CYS A 247 -6.80 -4.60 -18.41
C CYS A 247 -6.38 -5.67 -17.43
N ALA A 248 -7.28 -6.32 -16.71
CA ALA A 248 -6.94 -7.33 -15.70
C ALA A 248 -6.50 -8.70 -16.25
N CYS A 249 -6.50 -8.91 -17.58
CA CYS A 249 -6.32 -10.24 -18.16
C CYS A 249 -4.85 -10.57 -18.44
N GLU A 250 -4.35 -11.58 -17.73
CA GLU A 250 -3.01 -12.16 -17.79
C GLU A 250 -3.00 -13.42 -18.65
N MET A 251 -3.45 -13.25 -19.89
CA MET A 251 -3.45 -14.27 -20.92
C MET A 251 -2.50 -13.87 -22.03
N HIS A 252 -1.67 -14.83 -22.43
CA HIS A 252 -0.89 -14.81 -23.65
C HIS A 252 -1.66 -15.60 -24.68
N ALA A 253 -1.67 -15.09 -25.90
CA ALA A 253 -2.21 -15.82 -27.02
C ALA A 253 -1.41 -15.57 -28.28
N TRP A 254 -1.36 -16.60 -29.12
CA TRP A 254 -0.71 -16.52 -30.42
C TRP A 254 -1.40 -17.45 -31.40
N PHE A 255 -1.29 -17.12 -32.67
CA PHE A 255 -1.79 -17.93 -33.76
C PHE A 255 -0.63 -18.68 -34.41
N LEU A 256 -0.77 -20.00 -34.59
CA LEU A 256 0.21 -20.87 -35.23
C LEU A 256 -0.26 -21.36 -36.59
N HIS A 257 0.67 -21.42 -37.53
CA HIS A 257 0.48 -21.98 -38.87
C HIS A 257 0.86 -23.47 -38.95
N PRO A 258 0.31 -24.22 -39.92
CA PRO A 258 0.59 -25.65 -40.15
C PRO A 258 2.06 -26.07 -40.26
N TYR A 259 2.94 -25.15 -40.66
CA TYR A 259 4.36 -25.43 -40.88
C TYR A 259 5.27 -24.84 -39.78
N GLU A 260 4.67 -24.17 -38.79
CA GLU A 260 5.40 -23.66 -37.63
C GLU A 260 5.50 -24.77 -36.57
N THR A 261 6.70 -24.98 -36.03
CA THR A 261 6.85 -25.84 -34.86
C THR A 261 6.16 -25.17 -33.66
N PRO A 262 5.39 -25.89 -32.84
CA PRO A 262 4.79 -25.37 -31.62
C PRO A 262 5.89 -25.15 -30.56
N LYS A 263 6.72 -24.14 -30.77
CA LYS A 263 7.66 -23.64 -29.78
C LYS A 263 7.07 -22.34 -29.23
N ILE A 264 7.10 -22.21 -27.91
CA ILE A 264 6.87 -20.94 -27.23
C ILE A 264 7.84 -19.92 -27.88
N PRO A 265 7.39 -18.72 -28.29
CA PRO A 265 8.31 -17.65 -28.68
C PRO A 265 9.34 -17.49 -27.56
N GLY A 266 10.60 -17.84 -27.83
CA GLY A 266 11.55 -18.25 -26.79
C GLY A 266 11.79 -17.23 -25.66
N ASN A 267 11.96 -17.72 -24.43
CA ASN A 267 12.61 -17.14 -23.23
C ASN A 267 12.51 -15.63 -22.91
N ALA A 268 11.63 -14.86 -23.53
CA ALA A 268 11.24 -13.57 -22.98
C ALA A 268 10.35 -13.86 -21.76
N SER A 269 10.70 -13.31 -20.60
CA SER A 269 9.81 -13.28 -19.44
C SER A 269 8.54 -12.52 -19.84
N PHE A 270 7.57 -13.21 -20.42
CA PHE A 270 6.32 -12.65 -20.86
C PHE A 270 5.46 -12.38 -19.62
N ALA A 271 5.80 -11.35 -18.84
CA ALA A 271 4.78 -10.68 -18.07
C ALA A 271 3.80 -10.08 -19.09
N PRO A 272 2.49 -10.36 -19.01
CA PRO A 272 1.53 -9.81 -19.96
C PRO A 272 1.67 -8.28 -19.96
N THR A 273 2.07 -7.72 -21.11
CA THR A 273 2.31 -6.28 -21.28
C THR A 273 0.99 -5.56 -21.12
N ILE A 274 0.85 -4.72 -20.10
CA ILE A 274 -0.43 -4.07 -19.79
C ILE A 274 -0.79 -3.12 -20.93
N PRO A 275 -2.04 -3.14 -21.42
CA PRO A 275 -2.47 -2.20 -22.45
C PRO A 275 -2.16 -0.75 -22.10
N LYS A 276 -1.63 0.02 -23.08
CA LYS A 276 -1.36 1.45 -22.92
C LYS A 276 -2.61 2.27 -22.55
N LYS A 277 -3.81 1.76 -22.88
CA LYS A 277 -5.10 2.42 -22.63
C LYS A 277 -5.69 2.10 -21.26
N CYS A 278 -5.05 1.26 -20.45
CA CYS A 278 -5.54 0.96 -19.11
C CYS A 278 -5.39 2.16 -18.19
N ALA A 279 -6.40 2.38 -17.34
CA ALA A 279 -6.30 3.36 -16.26
C ALA A 279 -5.08 3.02 -15.40
N ILE A 280 -4.21 4.01 -15.29
CA ILE A 280 -2.90 3.96 -14.64
C ILE A 280 -3.03 4.10 -13.12
N THR A 281 -4.17 4.64 -12.69
CA THR A 281 -4.56 4.88 -11.31
C THR A 281 -5.91 4.22 -11.06
N MET A 282 -6.04 3.54 -9.93
CA MET A 282 -7.27 2.88 -9.50
C MET A 282 -8.01 3.80 -8.54
N ASP A 283 -9.23 4.16 -8.89
CA ASP A 283 -10.11 4.98 -8.06
C ASP A 283 -11.00 4.09 -7.18
N ASP A 284 -10.76 4.15 -5.87
CA ASP A 284 -11.56 3.54 -4.77
C ASP A 284 -12.19 2.18 -5.08
N ALA A 285 -11.35 1.18 -5.37
CA ALA A 285 -11.81 -0.16 -5.64
C ALA A 285 -12.20 -0.90 -4.36
N GLU A 286 -13.46 -1.32 -4.29
CA GLU A 286 -14.01 -2.04 -3.15
C GLU A 286 -13.93 -3.56 -3.34
N PHE A 287 -13.31 -4.25 -2.38
CA PHE A 287 -13.24 -5.70 -2.29
C PHE A 287 -14.00 -6.18 -1.07
N LYS A 288 -15.03 -7.00 -1.30
CA LYS A 288 -15.81 -7.64 -0.22
C LYS A 288 -15.18 -8.98 0.14
N LEU A 289 -14.79 -9.12 1.40
CA LEU A 289 -14.29 -10.37 1.95
C LEU A 289 -15.45 -11.37 2.10
N LYS A 290 -15.17 -12.67 1.94
CA LYS A 290 -16.18 -13.73 2.02
C LYS A 290 -16.85 -13.81 3.40
N ALA A 291 -16.13 -13.43 4.44
CA ALA A 291 -16.59 -13.34 5.82
C ALA A 291 -15.95 -12.12 6.49
N SER A 292 -16.46 -11.74 7.65
CA SER A 292 -15.79 -10.76 8.51
C SER A 292 -14.55 -11.40 9.15
N ALA A 293 -13.43 -10.67 9.11
CA ALA A 293 -12.18 -11.11 9.72
C ALA A 293 -12.30 -11.17 11.24
N LYS A 294 -11.73 -12.21 11.84
CA LYS A 294 -11.67 -12.47 13.28
C LYS A 294 -10.23 -12.42 13.78
N ILE A 295 -10.03 -12.40 15.10
CA ILE A 295 -8.71 -12.58 15.70
C ILE A 295 -8.02 -13.84 15.16
N GLY A 296 -6.78 -13.69 14.72
CA GLY A 296 -5.96 -14.74 14.10
C GLY A 296 -6.09 -14.84 12.58
N ASP A 297 -7.08 -14.19 11.96
CA ASP A 297 -7.20 -14.16 10.50
C ASP A 297 -6.15 -13.24 9.87
N THR A 298 -5.75 -13.58 8.64
CA THR A 298 -4.89 -12.73 7.82
C THR A 298 -5.65 -12.19 6.61
N ILE A 299 -5.78 -10.87 6.52
CA ILE A 299 -6.34 -10.18 5.36
C ILE A 299 -5.21 -9.95 4.36
N GLN A 300 -5.19 -10.71 3.27
CA GLN A 300 -4.18 -10.61 2.23
C GLN A 300 -4.71 -9.78 1.05
N ILE A 301 -3.94 -8.78 0.65
CA ILE A 301 -4.19 -7.92 -0.51
C ILE A 301 -3.03 -8.07 -1.47
N LYS A 302 -3.31 -8.50 -2.70
CA LYS A 302 -2.32 -8.62 -3.77
C LYS A 302 -2.68 -7.65 -4.88
N PHE A 303 -1.72 -6.85 -5.32
CA PHE A 303 -1.96 -5.83 -6.36
C PHE A 303 -0.72 -5.61 -7.23
N ARG A 304 -0.90 -5.12 -8.46
CA ARG A 304 0.20 -4.80 -9.39
C ARG A 304 0.41 -3.29 -9.50
N LEU A 305 1.61 -2.84 -9.17
CA LEU A 305 1.98 -1.43 -9.23
C LEU A 305 2.13 -0.95 -10.67
N ASN A 306 1.76 0.31 -10.87
CA ASN A 306 1.99 1.03 -12.11
C ASN A 306 3.46 1.44 -12.31
N LYS A 307 3.86 1.70 -13.56
CA LYS A 307 5.16 2.25 -14.00
C LYS A 307 5.57 3.54 -13.28
N ASN A 308 4.60 4.36 -12.91
CA ASN A 308 4.83 5.65 -12.27
C ASN A 308 4.27 5.68 -10.84
N ALA A 309 4.23 4.53 -10.16
CA ALA A 309 3.64 4.46 -8.83
C ALA A 309 4.40 5.31 -7.81
N ASN A 310 3.65 6.18 -7.13
CA ASN A 310 4.14 7.04 -6.05
C ASN A 310 3.41 6.77 -4.73
N PHE A 311 2.14 6.37 -4.80
CA PHE A 311 1.35 6.07 -3.61
C PHE A 311 0.32 4.96 -3.83
N VAL A 312 -0.01 4.26 -2.74
CA VAL A 312 -1.12 3.31 -2.64
C VAL A 312 -1.80 3.49 -1.27
N LEU A 313 -3.11 3.67 -1.28
CA LEU A 313 -3.94 3.89 -0.10
C LEU A 313 -4.87 2.70 0.12
N PHE A 314 -4.92 2.22 1.36
CA PHE A 314 -5.77 1.12 1.79
C PHE A 314 -6.70 1.58 2.90
N HIS A 315 -7.97 1.22 2.80
CA HIS A 315 -8.90 1.32 3.92
C HIS A 315 -9.46 -0.06 4.27
N LEU A 316 -9.41 -0.41 5.54
CA LEU A 316 -10.10 -1.57 6.10
C LEU A 316 -11.36 -1.05 6.79
N LYS A 317 -12.51 -1.60 6.38
CA LYS A 317 -13.83 -1.16 6.82
C LYS A 317 -14.66 -2.33 7.32
N ASP A 318 -15.56 -2.04 8.27
CA ASP A 318 -16.53 -3.01 8.78
C ASP A 318 -17.63 -3.32 7.74
N LYS A 319 -18.59 -4.18 8.12
CA LYS A 319 -19.78 -4.49 7.30
C LYS A 319 -20.64 -3.28 6.95
N ASN A 320 -20.62 -2.25 7.79
CA ASN A 320 -21.37 -1.00 7.65
C ASN A 320 -20.55 0.10 6.94
N LYS A 321 -19.37 -0.24 6.41
CA LYS A 321 -18.41 0.66 5.76
C LYS A 321 -17.78 1.73 6.67
N HIS A 322 -17.83 1.56 7.99
CA HIS A 322 -17.07 2.41 8.90
C HIS A 322 -15.57 2.11 8.76
N LEU A 323 -14.78 3.17 8.64
CA LEU A 323 -13.33 3.07 8.55
C LEU A 323 -12.75 2.61 9.90
N MET A 324 -12.09 1.46 9.89
CA MET A 324 -11.41 0.89 11.06
C MET A 324 -9.91 1.18 11.01
N PHE A 325 -9.33 1.13 9.82
CA PHE A 325 -7.90 1.32 9.63
C PHE A 325 -7.59 1.88 8.24
N CYS A 326 -6.58 2.73 8.17
CA CYS A 326 -6.10 3.39 6.96
C CYS A 326 -4.58 3.22 6.86
N MET A 327 -4.08 2.82 5.69
CA MET A 327 -2.65 2.80 5.39
C MET A 327 -2.36 3.57 4.11
N ASN A 328 -1.49 4.56 4.20
CA ASN A 328 -0.93 5.27 3.05
C ASN A 328 0.51 4.79 2.84
N PHE A 329 0.73 4.10 1.73
CA PHE A 329 2.02 3.54 1.35
C PHE A 329 2.63 4.42 0.25
N THR A 330 3.79 5.02 0.53
CA THR A 330 4.56 5.82 -0.42
C THR A 330 5.96 5.22 -0.60
N ASP A 331 6.77 5.81 -1.47
CA ASP A 331 8.17 5.38 -1.63
C ASP A 331 9.06 5.65 -0.41
N GLU A 332 8.71 6.66 0.39
CA GLU A 332 9.55 7.10 1.51
C GLU A 332 9.11 6.49 2.85
N HIS A 333 7.79 6.34 3.03
CA HIS A 333 7.21 5.93 4.30
C HIS A 333 5.87 5.21 4.12
N ILE A 334 5.53 4.42 5.15
CA ILE A 334 4.19 3.87 5.36
C ILE A 334 3.57 4.62 6.53
N ALA A 335 2.47 5.34 6.27
CA ALA A 335 1.68 5.99 7.31
C ALA A 335 0.44 5.15 7.64
N LEU A 336 0.28 4.82 8.92
CA LEU A 336 -0.79 4.01 9.48
C LEU A 336 -1.65 4.90 10.36
N ASN A 337 -2.93 5.03 10.03
CA ASN A 337 -3.88 5.90 10.71
C ASN A 337 -5.17 5.13 11.03
N SER A 338 -5.92 5.58 12.04
CA SER A 338 -7.27 5.09 12.35
C SER A 338 -8.22 6.25 12.58
N THR A 339 -9.52 5.95 12.65
CA THR A 339 -10.57 6.90 13.04
C THR A 339 -10.58 7.17 14.55
N ALA A 340 -9.96 6.31 15.36
CA ALA A 340 -9.84 6.54 16.79
C ALA A 340 -8.78 7.64 17.03
N LYS A 341 -9.14 8.65 17.82
CA LYS A 341 -8.26 9.77 18.16
C LYS A 341 -6.93 9.24 18.72
N GLY A 342 -5.81 9.43 18.03
CA GLY A 342 -4.51 9.55 18.71
C GLY A 342 -3.25 8.91 18.14
N SER A 343 -3.27 8.02 17.13
CA SER A 343 -2.02 7.44 16.59
C SER A 343 -1.96 7.46 15.06
N ASN A 344 -1.32 8.51 14.53
CA ASN A 344 -0.70 8.43 13.21
C ASN A 344 0.71 7.87 13.41
N VAL A 345 0.94 6.65 12.94
CA VAL A 345 2.27 6.01 12.98
C VAL A 345 2.88 6.11 11.58
N THR A 346 3.97 6.85 11.46
CA THR A 346 4.75 6.91 10.21
C THR A 346 6.01 6.08 10.36
N VAL A 347 6.14 5.05 9.54
CA VAL A 347 7.30 4.16 9.52
C VAL A 347 8.13 4.46 8.26
N PRO A 348 9.38 4.92 8.38
CA PRO A 348 10.25 5.16 7.23
C PRO A 348 10.70 3.84 6.58
N ILE A 349 10.77 3.80 5.25
CA ILE A 349 11.16 2.61 4.46
C ILE A 349 12.70 2.46 4.37
N GLU A 350 13.46 3.40 4.95
CA GLU A 350 14.93 3.53 4.84
C GLU A 350 15.76 2.28 5.20
N ARG A 351 15.16 1.23 5.79
CA ARG A 351 15.83 -0.03 6.14
C ARG A 351 15.64 -1.18 5.16
N ASN A 352 14.67 -1.15 4.23
CA ASN A 352 14.39 -2.30 3.35
C ASN A 352 14.05 -1.89 1.90
N ARG A 353 15.09 -1.81 1.05
CA ARG A 353 14.96 -1.39 -0.37
C ARG A 353 13.95 -2.23 -1.16
N THR A 354 13.78 -3.50 -0.81
CA THR A 354 12.87 -4.45 -1.49
C THR A 354 11.40 -4.05 -1.41
N ILE A 355 11.01 -3.21 -0.45
CA ILE A 355 9.62 -2.81 -0.22
C ILE A 355 9.27 -1.51 -0.97
N SER A 356 10.24 -0.75 -1.48
CA SER A 356 9.98 0.50 -2.20
C SER A 356 9.05 0.31 -3.42
N LEU A 357 8.10 1.23 -3.61
CA LEU A 357 7.21 1.25 -4.77
C LEU A 357 8.01 1.42 -6.07
N ALA A 358 9.02 2.30 -6.09
CA ALA A 358 9.91 2.52 -7.22
C ALA A 358 10.61 1.25 -7.70
N GLN A 359 11.05 0.37 -6.79
CA GLN A 359 11.72 -0.88 -7.16
C GLN A 359 10.74 -1.97 -7.65
N ASN A 360 9.46 -1.80 -7.34
CA ASN A 360 8.39 -2.75 -7.64
C ASN A 360 7.42 -2.25 -8.72
N ARG A 361 7.78 -1.20 -9.46
CA ARG A 361 7.04 -0.75 -10.65
C ARG A 361 6.83 -1.90 -11.62
N ASP A 362 5.60 -2.03 -12.13
CA ASP A 362 5.12 -3.14 -12.97
C ASP A 362 5.14 -4.53 -12.33
N LYS A 363 5.47 -4.65 -11.04
CA LYS A 363 5.50 -5.91 -10.30
C LYS A 363 4.30 -6.02 -9.37
N TYR A 364 4.05 -7.27 -8.95
CA TYR A 364 3.09 -7.57 -7.91
C TYR A 364 3.69 -7.31 -6.53
N LEU A 365 2.89 -6.67 -5.69
CA LEU A 365 3.10 -6.58 -4.26
C LEU A 365 2.00 -7.35 -3.52
N SER A 366 2.37 -7.92 -2.38
CA SER A 366 1.45 -8.54 -1.44
C SER A 366 1.61 -7.86 -0.10
N ILE A 367 0.49 -7.40 0.44
CA ILE A 367 0.38 -6.85 1.79
C ILE A 367 -0.59 -7.73 2.56
N ALA A 368 -0.24 -8.04 3.80
CA ALA A 368 -1.08 -8.81 4.69
C ALA A 368 -1.26 -8.06 6.02
N PHE A 369 -2.47 -8.11 6.56
CA PHE A 369 -2.81 -7.62 7.89
C PHE A 369 -3.23 -8.81 8.73
N VAL A 370 -2.46 -9.16 9.76
CA VAL A 370 -2.85 -10.17 10.75
C VAL A 370 -3.65 -9.47 11.84
N VAL A 371 -4.85 -9.98 12.11
CA VAL A 371 -5.77 -9.41 13.08
C VAL A 371 -5.42 -9.95 14.46
N HIS A 372 -4.95 -9.10 15.37
CA HIS A 372 -4.74 -9.43 16.78
C HIS A 372 -5.78 -8.72 17.65
N PRO A 373 -6.01 -9.12 18.91
CA PRO A 373 -7.07 -8.54 19.75
C PRO A 373 -6.97 -7.02 19.94
N TYR A 374 -5.77 -6.45 19.88
CA TYR A 374 -5.49 -5.05 20.20
C TYR A 374 -4.79 -4.26 19.07
N PHE A 375 -4.28 -4.95 18.05
CA PHE A 375 -3.47 -4.33 17.00
C PHE A 375 -3.57 -5.09 15.67
N PHE A 376 -3.09 -4.45 14.61
CA PHE A 376 -2.86 -5.12 13.33
C PHE A 376 -1.37 -5.32 13.13
N GLU A 377 -0.96 -6.54 12.79
CA GLU A 377 0.40 -6.80 12.33
C GLU A 377 0.44 -6.65 10.82
N LEU A 378 1.29 -5.75 10.34
CA LEU A 378 1.49 -5.48 8.92
C LEU A 378 2.65 -6.33 8.40
N ILE A 379 2.36 -7.15 7.39
CA ILE A 379 3.33 -7.96 6.66
C ILE A 379 3.41 -7.45 5.22
N VAL A 380 4.61 -7.15 4.73
CA VAL A 380 4.85 -6.69 3.35
C VAL A 380 5.86 -7.61 2.70
N ILE A 381 5.53 -8.19 1.55
CA ILE A 381 6.37 -9.18 0.84
C ILE A 381 6.83 -10.32 1.77
N ASN A 382 5.90 -10.85 2.57
CA ASN A 382 6.13 -11.92 3.55
C ASN A 382 7.09 -11.60 4.72
N GLU A 383 7.43 -10.32 4.92
CA GLU A 383 8.20 -9.87 6.09
C GLU A 383 7.32 -9.03 7.01
N THR A 384 7.31 -9.33 8.32
CA THR A 384 6.64 -8.48 9.32
C THR A 384 7.34 -7.12 9.37
N PHE A 385 6.58 -6.07 9.09
CA PHE A 385 7.08 -4.71 8.93
C PHE A 385 6.78 -3.81 10.14
N ALA A 386 5.55 -3.86 10.65
CA ALA A 386 5.12 -3.03 11.78
C ALA A 386 3.89 -3.59 12.49
N SER A 387 3.70 -3.19 13.75
CA SER A 387 2.45 -3.40 14.49
C SER A 387 1.74 -2.06 14.68
N TYR A 388 0.45 -1.99 14.36
CA TYR A 388 -0.34 -0.77 14.49
C TYR A 388 -1.40 -0.87 15.59
N PHE A 389 -1.36 0.08 16.53
CA PHE A 389 -2.32 0.23 17.62
C PHE A 389 -3.34 1.31 17.28
N PRO A 390 -4.63 0.96 17.08
CA PRO A 390 -5.66 1.92 16.70
C PRO A 390 -5.87 3.03 17.73
N SER A 391 -5.68 2.75 19.02
CA SER A 391 -5.86 3.72 20.10
C SER A 391 -4.68 3.65 21.07
N PRO A 392 -3.70 4.57 21.02
CA PRO A 392 -2.51 4.53 21.88
C PRO A 392 -2.84 4.95 23.32
N THR A 393 -3.96 5.65 23.52
CA THR A 393 -4.56 5.94 24.82
C THR A 393 -5.68 4.95 25.06
N ASP A 394 -5.67 4.28 26.23
CA ASP A 394 -6.69 3.31 26.62
C ASP A 394 -6.86 2.11 25.66
N TRP A 395 -5.77 1.60 25.07
CA TRP A 395 -5.84 0.46 24.13
C TRP A 395 -6.55 -0.78 24.72
N TRP A 396 -6.52 -0.93 26.05
CA TRP A 396 -7.20 -1.99 26.77
C TRP A 396 -8.74 -1.87 26.76
N LYS A 397 -9.29 -0.66 26.54
CA LYS A 397 -10.75 -0.44 26.43
C LYS A 397 -11.31 -0.87 25.08
N VAL A 398 -10.44 -1.21 24.13
CA VAL A 398 -10.81 -1.44 22.72
C VAL A 398 -10.49 -2.86 22.25
N ALA A 399 -10.45 -3.83 23.17
CA ALA A 399 -10.33 -5.25 22.85
C ALA A 399 -11.38 -5.66 21.80
N GLY A 400 -10.94 -6.29 20.71
CA GLY A 400 -11.82 -6.74 19.63
C GLY A 400 -12.25 -5.66 18.63
N GLN A 401 -11.83 -4.40 18.79
CA GLN A 401 -12.08 -3.36 17.76
C GLN A 401 -11.31 -3.58 16.45
N THR A 402 -10.42 -4.57 16.41
CA THR A 402 -9.71 -4.98 15.19
C THR A 402 -10.48 -6.03 14.39
N GLU A 403 -11.51 -6.65 14.96
CA GLU A 403 -12.36 -7.63 14.30
C GLU A 403 -13.45 -6.97 13.44
N GLY A 404 -14.12 -7.76 12.60
CA GLY A 404 -15.31 -7.30 11.88
C GLY A 404 -15.04 -6.67 10.52
N ILE A 405 -13.76 -6.58 10.11
CA ILE A 405 -13.38 -6.11 8.78
C ILE A 405 -14.01 -7.01 7.73
N GLN A 406 -14.79 -6.43 6.83
CA GLN A 406 -15.45 -7.15 5.74
C GLN A 406 -15.22 -6.49 4.38
N VAL A 407 -14.78 -5.23 4.38
CA VAL A 407 -14.58 -4.45 3.16
C VAL A 407 -13.18 -3.88 3.16
N VAL A 408 -12.47 -4.08 2.06
CA VAL A 408 -11.16 -3.48 1.79
C VAL A 408 -11.34 -2.52 0.63
N THR A 409 -10.91 -1.26 0.76
CA THR A 409 -10.81 -0.36 -0.38
C THR A 409 -9.36 -0.04 -0.73
N LEU A 410 -9.07 0.00 -2.04
CA LEU A 410 -7.75 0.29 -2.59
C LEU A 410 -7.85 1.49 -3.53
N THR A 411 -7.02 2.49 -3.31
CA THR A 411 -6.88 3.66 -4.20
C THR A 411 -5.40 3.92 -4.49
N GLY A 412 -5.06 4.39 -5.68
CA GLY A 412 -3.71 4.86 -5.98
C GLY A 412 -3.14 4.30 -7.27
N ASP A 413 -1.82 4.34 -7.40
CA ASP A 413 -1.10 4.04 -8.64
C ASP A 413 -0.94 2.52 -8.88
N VAL A 414 -2.08 1.86 -8.96
CA VAL A 414 -2.25 0.42 -9.18
C VAL A 414 -3.02 0.23 -10.46
N TYR A 415 -2.66 -0.79 -11.24
CA TYR A 415 -3.43 -1.09 -12.43
C TYR A 415 -4.84 -1.60 -12.10
N SER A 416 -5.86 -0.96 -12.66
CA SER A 416 -7.25 -1.33 -12.43
C SER A 416 -7.52 -2.80 -12.77
N GLY A 417 -8.09 -3.56 -11.82
CA GLY A 417 -8.43 -4.97 -11.99
C GLY A 417 -7.29 -5.96 -11.74
N TYR A 418 -6.08 -5.47 -11.43
CA TYR A 418 -4.94 -6.30 -11.00
C TYR A 418 -4.78 -6.38 -9.48
N ALA A 419 -5.83 -6.03 -8.74
CA ALA A 419 -5.88 -6.11 -7.30
C ALA A 419 -6.92 -7.14 -6.86
N ASP A 420 -6.64 -7.86 -5.78
CA ASP A 420 -7.52 -8.81 -5.13
C ASP A 420 -7.30 -8.76 -3.62
N ALA A 421 -8.35 -9.02 -2.85
CA ALA A 421 -8.30 -9.07 -1.39
C ALA A 421 -9.09 -10.27 -0.86
N GLN A 422 -8.49 -11.01 0.06
CA GLN A 422 -9.08 -12.21 0.63
C GLN A 422 -8.65 -12.42 2.08
N ILE A 423 -9.47 -13.16 2.82
CA ILE A 423 -9.03 -13.77 4.08
C ILE A 423 -8.26 -15.04 3.72
N ALA A 424 -7.00 -15.09 4.12
CA ALA A 424 -6.14 -16.25 3.95
C ALA A 424 -5.86 -16.86 5.32
N ASN A 425 -6.09 -18.15 5.46
CA ASN A 425 -5.49 -18.93 6.55
C ASN A 425 -4.03 -19.21 6.17
N ILE A 426 -3.18 -18.21 6.34
CA ILE A 426 -1.75 -18.45 6.32
C ILE A 426 -1.47 -19.21 7.61
N LYS A 427 -1.47 -20.55 7.55
CA LYS A 427 -0.73 -21.34 8.54
C LYS A 427 0.66 -20.72 8.51
N ASN A 428 1.09 -20.07 9.58
CA ASN A 428 2.43 -19.52 9.70
C ASN A 428 3.44 -20.66 9.48
N THR A 429 3.78 -20.93 8.21
CA THR A 429 4.63 -22.06 7.82
C THR A 429 6.09 -21.79 8.14
N ASN A 430 6.42 -20.62 8.68
CA ASN A 430 7.72 -20.32 9.22
C ASN A 430 7.57 -19.58 10.56
N LYS A 431 7.32 -20.32 11.65
CA LYS A 431 7.83 -19.89 12.97
C LYS A 431 9.38 -19.89 13.03
N ASN A 432 10.04 -20.36 11.96
CA ASN A 432 11.50 -20.49 11.83
C ASN A 432 12.14 -19.46 10.89
N GLY A 433 11.37 -18.58 10.24
CA GLY A 433 11.95 -17.32 9.73
C GLY A 433 12.31 -16.46 10.95
N PRO A 434 13.20 -15.46 10.84
CA PRO A 434 13.37 -14.53 11.95
C PRO A 434 12.00 -13.90 12.17
N ALA A 435 11.25 -14.43 13.16
CA ALA A 435 10.22 -13.67 13.84
C ALA A 435 10.84 -12.31 14.01
N PHE A 436 10.15 -11.24 13.62
CA PHE A 436 10.61 -9.90 13.92
C PHE A 436 10.94 -9.92 15.41
N VAL A 437 12.23 -10.09 15.74
CA VAL A 437 12.69 -10.20 17.11
C VAL A 437 12.63 -8.76 17.48
N MET A 438 11.45 -8.34 17.92
CA MET A 438 11.25 -7.02 18.47
C MET A 438 12.40 -6.83 19.41
N ARG A 439 13.24 -5.85 19.08
CA ARG A 439 14.51 -5.70 19.75
C ARG A 439 14.14 -5.50 21.21
N LYS A 440 14.43 -6.52 22.00
CA LYS A 440 14.20 -6.49 23.44
C LYS A 440 14.88 -5.27 24.04
N PHE A 441 15.93 -4.75 23.40
CA PHE A 441 16.64 -3.54 23.79
C PHE A 441 16.80 -2.56 22.62
N CYS A 442 16.51 -1.28 22.88
CA CYS A 442 16.60 -0.19 21.94
C CYS A 442 17.58 0.88 22.45
N ARG A 443 18.56 1.25 21.62
CA ARG A 443 19.38 2.44 21.84
C ARG A 443 18.57 3.69 21.53
N LEU A 444 18.62 4.67 22.41
CA LEU A 444 17.98 5.95 22.23
C LEU A 444 18.88 6.89 21.41
N ASN A 445 18.27 7.64 20.48
CA ASN A 445 18.98 8.67 19.72
C ASN A 445 19.46 9.85 20.59
N ALA A 446 18.89 10.01 21.78
CA ALA A 446 19.27 10.97 22.79
C ALA A 446 19.01 10.37 24.17
N SER A 447 19.75 10.76 25.19
CA SER A 447 19.51 10.27 26.55
C SER A 447 18.20 10.81 27.13
N LEU A 448 17.54 10.05 28.01
CA LEU A 448 16.30 10.51 28.67
C LEU A 448 16.56 11.69 29.60
N ASN A 449 15.61 12.63 29.66
CA ASN A 449 15.64 13.80 30.54
C ASN A 449 14.47 13.77 31.52
N ALA A 450 14.54 14.62 32.56
CA ALA A 450 13.42 14.81 33.47
C ALA A 450 12.16 15.23 32.71
N GLY A 451 11.05 14.58 33.03
CA GLY A 451 9.75 14.62 32.39
C GLY A 451 9.54 13.61 31.28
N ASP A 452 10.62 13.07 30.67
CA ASP A 452 10.49 12.08 29.60
C ASP A 452 9.72 10.85 30.11
N GLN A 453 8.97 10.22 29.20
CA GLN A 453 8.20 9.03 29.49
C GLN A 453 8.60 7.89 28.53
N VAL A 454 8.81 6.70 29.08
CA VAL A 454 9.03 5.46 28.32
C VAL A 454 7.82 4.54 28.52
N ILE A 455 7.30 3.98 27.44
CA ILE A 455 6.09 3.15 27.45
C ILE A 455 6.39 1.80 26.80
N PHE A 456 6.18 0.72 27.55
CA PHE A 456 6.20 -0.65 27.07
C PHE A 456 4.77 -1.16 26.95
N ARG A 457 4.45 -1.85 25.85
CA ARG A 457 3.15 -2.51 25.65
C ARG A 457 3.39 -3.96 25.22
N GLY A 458 2.72 -4.90 25.86
CA GLY A 458 2.91 -6.32 25.59
C GLY A 458 1.90 -7.21 26.27
N GLN A 459 2.16 -8.51 26.24
CA GLN A 459 1.39 -9.54 26.92
C GLN A 459 2.35 -10.45 27.68
N SER A 460 1.98 -10.81 28.91
CA SER A 460 2.67 -11.89 29.59
C SER A 460 2.37 -13.21 28.89
N ASN A 461 3.36 -14.10 28.77
CA ASN A 461 3.10 -15.42 28.21
C ASN A 461 2.19 -16.24 29.15
N ALA A 462 1.41 -17.16 28.60
CA ALA A 462 0.50 -18.02 29.37
C ALA A 462 1.21 -18.84 30.46
N ASN A 463 2.51 -19.09 30.31
CA ASN A 463 3.35 -19.82 31.27
C ASN A 463 4.47 -18.94 31.86
N ALA A 464 4.29 -17.62 31.90
CA ALA A 464 5.32 -16.70 32.34
C ALA A 464 5.79 -16.99 33.76
N ARG A 465 7.11 -17.11 33.94
CA ARG A 465 7.77 -17.21 35.25
C ARG A 465 8.24 -15.85 35.73
N TYR A 466 8.83 -15.07 34.83
CA TYR A 466 9.26 -13.71 35.14
C TYR A 466 9.28 -12.83 33.91
N ILE A 467 9.18 -11.53 34.14
CA ILE A 467 9.27 -10.47 33.12
C ILE A 467 10.17 -9.37 33.68
N GLU A 468 11.02 -8.79 32.85
CA GLU A 468 11.94 -7.72 33.24
C GLU A 468 11.84 -6.52 32.30
N PHE A 469 12.06 -5.33 32.84
CA PHE A 469 12.18 -4.07 32.12
C PHE A 469 13.42 -3.33 32.59
N HIS A 470 14.13 -2.74 31.64
CA HIS A 470 15.48 -2.23 31.84
C HIS A 470 15.57 -0.78 31.38
N LEU A 471 16.13 0.07 32.23
CA LEU A 471 16.65 1.39 31.88
C LEU A 471 18.16 1.35 32.11
N LEU A 472 18.92 1.40 31.03
CA LEU A 472 20.36 1.12 31.01
C LEU A 472 21.16 2.31 30.50
N GLN A 473 22.42 2.34 30.89
CA GLN A 473 23.44 3.25 30.39
C GLN A 473 24.51 2.51 29.58
N ASN A 474 25.00 3.12 28.50
CA ASN A 474 26.15 2.76 27.65
C ASN A 474 25.95 1.52 26.76
N THR A 475 25.36 0.45 27.28
CA THR A 475 25.13 -0.80 26.54
C THR A 475 23.80 -1.45 26.91
N HIS A 476 23.37 -2.38 26.06
CA HIS A 476 22.16 -3.20 26.22
C HIS A 476 22.39 -4.46 27.07
N VAL A 477 23.64 -4.76 27.41
CA VAL A 477 24.01 -5.91 28.25
C VAL A 477 24.22 -5.42 29.67
N VAL A 478 23.48 -5.97 30.62
CA VAL A 478 23.77 -5.81 32.04
C VAL A 478 24.99 -6.68 32.34
N ASN A 479 26.14 -6.06 32.62
CA ASN A 479 27.40 -6.73 32.89
C ASN A 479 28.10 -6.06 34.07
N ASP A 480 28.87 -6.82 34.82
CA ASP A 480 29.62 -6.36 35.98
C ASP A 480 30.69 -5.32 35.62
N TYR A 481 31.10 -5.22 34.35
CA TYR A 481 32.18 -4.33 33.91
C TYR A 481 31.75 -3.27 32.89
N ILE A 482 30.66 -3.49 32.14
CA ILE A 482 30.25 -2.61 31.03
C ILE A 482 28.74 -2.43 31.03
N GLY A 483 28.30 -1.18 31.14
CA GLY A 483 26.89 -0.83 31.19
C GLY A 483 26.35 -0.87 32.59
N THR A 484 25.62 0.18 32.94
CA THR A 484 25.08 0.35 34.28
C THR A 484 23.57 0.28 34.17
N ALA A 485 22.97 -0.70 34.84
CA ALA A 485 21.53 -0.79 34.98
C ALA A 485 21.05 0.22 36.02
N LEU A 486 20.44 1.31 35.56
CA LEU A 486 19.95 2.38 36.44
C LEU A 486 18.63 1.97 37.11
N LEU A 487 17.81 1.19 36.42
CA LEU A 487 16.63 0.56 36.97
C LEU A 487 16.31 -0.72 36.21
N ILE A 488 16.19 -1.82 36.95
CA ILE A 488 15.61 -3.08 36.50
C ILE A 488 14.34 -3.30 37.30
N ILE A 489 13.21 -3.42 36.62
CA ILE A 489 11.93 -3.83 37.20
C ILE A 489 11.68 -5.27 36.79
N GLN A 490 11.71 -6.19 37.74
CA GLN A 490 11.43 -7.61 37.56
C GLN A 490 10.09 -7.97 38.21
N LEU A 491 9.24 -8.64 37.46
CA LEU A 491 7.93 -9.13 37.85
C LEU A 491 7.97 -10.66 37.87
N ASN A 492 7.96 -11.26 39.06
CA ASN A 492 8.06 -12.70 39.26
C ASN A 492 6.69 -13.31 39.54
N PHE A 493 6.24 -14.23 38.69
CA PHE A 493 4.96 -14.92 38.84
C PHE A 493 5.09 -16.11 39.78
N THR A 494 4.15 -16.26 40.72
CA THR A 494 4.05 -17.47 41.55
C THR A 494 3.75 -18.71 40.73
N VAL A 495 3.95 -19.90 41.32
CA VAL A 495 3.67 -21.19 40.66
C VAL A 495 2.22 -21.27 40.17
N ASP A 496 1.27 -20.83 41.00
CA ASP A 496 -0.16 -20.73 40.66
C ASP A 496 -0.49 -19.61 39.66
N GLY A 497 0.45 -18.70 39.40
CA GLY A 497 0.29 -17.56 38.50
C GLY A 497 -0.64 -16.46 39.00
N GLN A 498 -1.09 -16.54 40.26
CA GLN A 498 -2.06 -15.61 40.83
C GLN A 498 -1.42 -14.36 41.45
N LYS A 499 -0.14 -14.43 41.85
CA LYS A 499 0.58 -13.33 42.45
C LYS A 499 1.81 -12.98 41.63
N VAL A 500 2.11 -11.68 41.56
CA VAL A 500 3.35 -11.18 40.97
C VAL A 500 4.13 -10.46 42.04
N PHE A 501 5.40 -10.83 42.23
CA PHE A 501 6.31 -10.12 43.12
C PHE A 501 7.14 -9.13 42.31
N LEU A 502 7.16 -7.89 42.77
CA LEU A 502 8.08 -6.87 42.26
C LEU A 502 9.45 -7.04 42.92
N GLU A 503 10.48 -7.14 42.09
CA GLU A 503 11.87 -6.92 42.47
C GLU A 503 12.44 -5.78 41.64
N ASP A 504 13.03 -4.81 42.31
CA ASP A 504 13.64 -3.64 41.74
C ASP A 504 15.13 -3.61 42.09
N LYS A 505 15.95 -3.50 41.05
CA LYS A 505 17.41 -3.62 41.15
C LYS A 505 18.08 -2.46 40.42
N TYR A 506 19.26 -2.08 40.88
CA TYR A 506 20.14 -1.14 40.19
C TYR A 506 21.60 -1.55 40.37
N GLN A 507 22.47 -1.11 39.48
CA GLN A 507 23.90 -1.30 39.58
C GLN A 507 24.58 -0.03 40.12
N HIS A 508 25.52 -0.23 41.03
CA HIS A 508 26.43 0.81 41.49
C HIS A 508 27.88 0.36 41.27
N TRP A 509 28.71 1.24 40.75
CA TRP A 509 30.14 0.97 40.62
C TRP A 509 30.78 0.91 42.02
N SER A 510 31.35 -0.23 42.38
CA SER A 510 32.14 -0.39 43.59
C SER A 510 33.61 -0.19 43.27
N ASP A 511 34.23 0.86 43.81
CA ASP A 511 35.66 1.08 43.67
C ASP A 511 36.48 -0.02 44.35
N ASP A 512 35.97 -0.61 45.42
CA ASP A 512 36.63 -1.69 46.17
C ASP A 512 36.67 -3.00 45.39
N GLU A 513 35.59 -3.33 44.68
CA GLU A 513 35.49 -4.56 43.89
C GLU A 513 35.88 -4.35 42.41
N ASN A 514 36.07 -3.10 41.98
CA ASN A 514 36.35 -2.69 40.60
C ASN A 514 35.33 -3.26 39.60
N GLN A 515 34.06 -3.30 40.01
CA GLN A 515 32.93 -3.83 39.23
C GLN A 515 31.62 -3.18 39.67
N ASN A 516 30.62 -3.24 38.79
CA ASN A 516 29.23 -2.89 39.07
C ASN A 516 28.60 -3.96 39.97
N VAL A 517 28.26 -3.58 41.20
CA VAL A 517 27.55 -4.44 42.14
C VAL A 517 26.06 -4.22 42.00
N MET A 518 25.29 -5.32 41.88
CA MET A 518 23.83 -5.27 41.85
C MET A 518 23.29 -5.04 43.26
N LEU A 519 22.55 -3.95 43.45
CA LEU A 519 21.93 -3.57 44.70
C LEU A 519 20.40 -3.56 44.53
N HIS A 520 19.70 -3.75 45.65
CA HIS A 520 18.26 -3.60 45.76
C HIS A 520 17.95 -2.22 46.35
N TYR A 521 16.89 -1.55 45.91
CA TYR A 521 16.46 -0.32 46.59
C TYR A 521 15.97 -0.66 48.02
N ASN A 522 16.46 0.10 49.01
CA ASN A 522 16.19 -0.14 50.43
C ASN A 522 14.68 -0.17 50.73
N GLY A 523 14.20 -1.30 51.24
CA GLY A 523 12.78 -1.51 51.57
C GLY A 523 12.01 -2.46 50.65
N ALA A 524 12.70 -3.28 49.85
CA ALA A 524 12.11 -4.38 49.07
C ALA A 524 11.48 -5.49 49.94
N ASN A 525 10.51 -5.13 50.79
CA ASN A 525 9.44 -6.05 51.12
C ASN A 525 8.79 -6.39 49.77
N ARG A 526 8.99 -7.63 49.30
CA ARG A 526 8.36 -8.17 48.08
C ARG A 526 6.93 -7.65 47.97
N LYS A 527 6.72 -6.64 47.14
CA LYS A 527 5.41 -6.02 47.01
C LYS A 527 4.59 -6.96 46.16
N GLU A 528 3.61 -7.60 46.78
CA GLU A 528 2.65 -8.43 46.05
C GLU A 528 1.79 -7.51 45.16
N ILE A 529 1.85 -7.77 43.86
CA ILE A 529 1.03 -7.13 42.84
C ILE A 529 0.06 -8.19 42.34
N TYR A 530 -1.23 -7.95 42.52
CA TYR A 530 -2.30 -8.87 42.11
C TYR A 530 -2.83 -8.59 40.70
N VAL A 531 -2.20 -7.65 40.02
CA VAL A 531 -2.79 -6.96 38.87
C VAL A 531 -2.46 -7.65 37.55
N LEU A 532 -1.23 -8.12 37.37
CA LEU A 532 -0.80 -8.73 36.11
C LEU A 532 -0.96 -10.25 36.16
N GLN A 533 -1.89 -10.80 35.39
CA GLN A 533 -2.07 -12.24 35.26
C GLN A 533 -1.28 -12.79 34.06
N ARG A 534 -1.03 -14.12 34.04
CA ARG A 534 -0.44 -14.81 32.89
C ARG A 534 -1.38 -14.75 31.69
N GLY A 535 -0.85 -14.42 30.52
CA GLY A 535 -1.68 -14.22 29.32
C GLY A 535 -2.40 -12.87 29.28
N SER A 536 -2.32 -12.04 30.33
CA SER A 536 -2.93 -10.71 30.29
C SER A 536 -2.04 -9.72 29.55
N PRO A 537 -2.65 -8.80 28.79
CA PRO A 537 -1.94 -7.73 28.15
C PRO A 537 -1.65 -6.61 29.17
N PHE A 538 -0.61 -5.82 28.92
CA PHE A 538 -0.15 -4.78 29.83
C PHE A 538 0.42 -3.56 29.12
N GLU A 539 0.40 -2.43 29.83
CA GLU A 539 1.20 -1.26 29.51
C GLU A 539 1.98 -0.82 30.76
N LEU A 540 3.30 -0.70 30.62
CA LEU A 540 4.18 -0.22 31.68
C LEU A 540 4.76 1.13 31.27
N ARG A 541 4.59 2.14 32.13
CA ARG A 541 5.10 3.49 31.90
C ARG A 541 6.15 3.86 32.94
N PHE A 542 7.30 4.29 32.47
CA PHE A 542 8.32 4.97 33.27
C PHE A 542 8.19 6.46 33.02
N ILE A 543 7.98 7.25 34.08
CA ILE A 543 7.93 8.71 34.01
C ILE A 543 9.10 9.25 34.82
N LEU A 544 10.05 9.87 34.14
CA LEU A 544 11.19 10.50 34.78
C LEU A 544 10.72 11.85 35.34
N ASN A 545 11.03 12.15 36.59
CA ASN A 545 10.72 13.39 37.27
C ASN A 545 12.01 13.98 37.85
N SER A 546 12.03 15.29 38.06
CA SER A 546 13.12 15.97 38.79
C SER A 546 12.65 16.21 40.22
N ASN A 547 13.44 15.79 41.20
CA ASN A 547 13.19 16.14 42.60
C ASN A 547 13.75 17.52 42.97
N ASP A 548 14.62 18.08 42.13
CA ASP A 548 15.18 19.40 42.37
C ASP A 548 14.09 20.46 42.14
N THR A 549 13.50 20.95 43.24
CA THR A 549 12.62 22.13 43.26
C THR A 549 13.40 23.44 43.08
N ALA A 550 14.73 23.36 42.97
CA ALA A 550 15.60 24.52 42.84
C ALA A 550 15.59 25.06 41.41
N LYS A 551 15.06 26.29 41.27
CA LYS A 551 14.97 27.14 40.07
C LYS A 551 16.32 27.51 39.42
N THR A 552 17.40 26.78 39.66
CA THR A 552 18.75 27.22 39.29
C THR A 552 19.32 26.42 38.12
N GLU A 553 19.33 27.11 36.98
CA GLU A 553 20.30 27.08 35.90
C GLU A 553 21.05 25.76 35.61
N LEU A 554 20.67 25.17 34.46
CA LEU A 554 21.59 24.58 33.47
C LEU A 554 22.38 23.31 33.81
N LEU A 555 22.21 22.70 34.98
CA LEU A 555 22.76 21.37 35.24
C LEU A 555 21.63 20.34 35.26
N THR A 556 21.86 19.24 34.54
CA THR A 556 21.09 18.00 34.64
C THR A 556 20.73 17.76 36.11
N PRO A 557 19.43 17.63 36.48
CA PRO A 557 19.03 17.57 37.88
C PRO A 557 19.79 16.43 38.54
N ILE A 558 20.41 16.69 39.68
CA ILE A 558 21.33 15.75 40.33
C ILE A 558 20.53 14.54 40.81
N ASN A 559 19.29 14.78 41.26
CA ASN A 559 18.37 13.75 41.73
C ASN A 559 17.17 13.61 40.78
N MET A 560 17.16 12.53 40.01
CA MET A 560 15.98 12.13 39.25
C MET A 560 15.16 11.11 40.02
N THR A 561 13.84 11.18 39.87
CA THR A 561 12.93 10.11 40.31
C THR A 561 12.25 9.45 39.14
N ILE A 562 12.10 8.12 39.16
CA ILE A 562 11.34 7.39 38.15
C ILE A 562 10.07 6.89 38.79
N ASN A 563 8.92 7.38 38.31
CA ASN A 563 7.61 6.85 38.68
C ASN A 563 7.22 5.76 37.69
N VAL A 564 6.94 4.55 38.18
CA VAL A 564 6.59 3.40 37.35
C VAL A 564 5.13 3.02 37.56
N THR A 565 4.35 3.02 36.48
CA THR A 565 2.91 2.69 36.53
C THR A 565 2.58 1.54 35.58
N LEU A 566 1.80 0.60 36.09
CA LEU A 566 1.33 -0.58 35.35
C LEU A 566 -0.18 -0.47 35.09
N PHE A 567 -0.58 -0.79 33.86
CA PHE A 567 -1.96 -0.84 33.40
C PHE A 567 -2.22 -2.22 32.78
N THR A 568 -3.34 -2.85 33.13
CA THR A 568 -3.83 -4.09 32.50
C THR A 568 -5.27 -3.90 32.01
N ASP A 569 -5.85 -4.95 31.42
CA ASP A 569 -7.21 -4.92 30.88
C ASP A 569 -8.30 -4.88 31.96
N SER A 570 -7.98 -5.19 33.21
CA SER A 570 -8.98 -5.38 34.25
C SER A 570 -9.59 -4.07 34.80
N ASN A 571 -8.91 -2.91 34.72
CA ASN A 571 -9.45 -1.63 35.20
C ASN A 571 -8.98 -0.37 34.43
N LYS A 572 -9.87 0.65 34.36
CA LYS A 572 -9.69 1.90 33.60
C LYS A 572 -8.77 2.95 34.27
N GLN A 573 -7.97 2.58 35.27
CA GLN A 573 -7.03 3.45 36.01
C GLN A 573 -5.67 2.75 36.17
N PRO A 574 -4.57 3.47 36.44
CA PRO A 574 -3.30 2.82 36.80
C PRO A 574 -3.54 1.91 38.00
N GLU A 575 -3.38 0.61 37.81
CA GLU A 575 -3.74 -0.38 38.83
C GLU A 575 -2.67 -0.50 39.91
N ALA A 576 -1.42 -0.12 39.59
CA ALA A 576 -0.34 -0.07 40.57
C ALA A 576 0.70 1.01 40.23
N ASN A 577 1.03 1.84 41.23
CA ASN A 577 2.30 2.55 41.27
C ASN A 577 3.34 1.60 41.88
N LEU A 578 4.34 1.22 41.08
CA LEU A 578 5.35 0.25 41.47
C LEU A 578 6.42 0.87 42.38
N GLY A 579 6.67 2.18 42.24
CA GLY A 579 7.63 2.89 43.09
C GLY A 579 8.08 4.23 42.50
N ILE A 580 8.80 4.98 43.34
CA ILE A 580 9.53 6.20 42.97
C ILE A 580 11.01 5.92 43.25
N TYR A 581 11.81 5.82 42.19
CA TYR A 581 13.23 5.43 42.28
C TYR A 581 14.15 6.63 42.13
N GLY A 582 14.88 6.98 43.18
CA GLY A 582 15.85 8.07 43.18
C GLY A 582 17.22 7.61 42.72
N PHE A 583 17.81 8.27 41.72
CA PHE A 583 19.19 8.00 41.31
C PHE A 583 19.94 9.31 41.03
N LYS A 584 21.26 9.26 41.23
CA LYS A 584 22.14 10.37 40.85
C LYS A 584 22.29 10.38 39.34
N ASN A 585 21.97 11.51 38.71
CA ASN A 585 21.95 11.68 37.26
C ASN A 585 23.35 11.82 36.63
N GLU A 586 24.36 11.18 37.22
CA GLU A 586 25.71 11.11 36.66
C GLU A 586 25.73 10.22 35.39
N TYR A 587 24.65 9.49 35.15
CA TYR A 587 24.54 8.43 34.16
C TYR A 587 23.33 8.64 33.22
N PRO A 588 23.53 9.06 31.96
CA PRO A 588 22.44 9.25 31.01
C PRO A 588 21.78 7.93 30.59
N ILE A 589 20.47 7.77 30.75
CA ILE A 589 19.74 6.60 30.21
C ILE A 589 19.71 6.70 28.68
N ASP A 590 20.48 5.87 27.98
CA ASP A 590 20.58 5.83 26.52
C ASP A 590 20.20 4.47 25.93
N TYR A 591 19.83 3.49 26.77
CA TYR A 591 19.23 2.22 26.37
C TYR A 591 17.99 1.90 27.22
N ILE A 592 16.99 1.31 26.56
CA ILE A 592 15.79 0.79 27.22
C ILE A 592 15.48 -0.60 26.69
N GLY A 593 14.88 -1.46 27.52
CA GLY A 593 14.50 -2.79 27.05
C GLY A 593 13.60 -3.59 27.96
N ALA A 594 13.20 -4.79 27.50
CA ALA A 594 12.41 -5.76 28.23
C ALA A 594 12.85 -7.20 27.92
N SER A 595 12.89 -8.07 28.92
CA SER A 595 13.30 -9.48 28.82
C SER A 595 12.39 -10.40 29.64
N GLY A 596 12.62 -11.72 29.55
CA GLY A 596 11.78 -12.73 30.18
C GLY A 596 10.63 -13.23 29.29
N ASP A 597 9.58 -13.72 29.94
CA ASP A 597 8.45 -14.46 29.37
C ASP A 597 7.31 -13.54 28.95
N LEU A 598 7.59 -12.63 28.02
CA LEU A 598 6.61 -11.72 27.45
C LEU A 598 6.68 -11.65 25.93
N THR A 599 5.58 -11.20 25.34
CA THR A 599 5.50 -10.80 23.94
C THR A 599 5.23 -9.31 23.91
N LEU A 600 6.21 -8.49 23.50
CA LEU A 600 5.94 -7.07 23.26
C LEU A 600 4.98 -6.96 22.07
N PHE A 601 4.14 -5.93 22.06
CA PHE A 601 3.29 -5.64 20.92
C PHE A 601 3.87 -4.57 19.97
N ALA A 602 4.71 -3.67 20.49
CA ALA A 602 5.51 -2.70 19.73
C ALA A 602 6.90 -2.47 20.35
N GLU A 603 7.79 -1.81 19.59
CA GLU A 603 9.00 -1.22 20.17
C GLU A 603 8.62 -0.21 21.27
N PRO A 604 9.44 -0.07 22.34
CA PRO A 604 9.15 0.87 23.41
C PRO A 604 9.01 2.31 22.91
N GLU A 605 7.92 2.98 23.27
CA GLU A 605 7.63 4.36 22.86
C GLU A 605 8.27 5.35 23.83
N VAL A 606 9.01 6.34 23.33
CA VAL A 606 9.59 7.41 24.15
C VAL A 606 8.90 8.74 23.87
N LYS A 607 8.11 9.21 24.83
CA LYS A 607 7.49 10.54 24.81
C LYS A 607 8.41 11.53 25.51
N ARG A 608 9.06 12.36 24.71
CA ARG A 608 9.97 13.40 25.22
C ARG A 608 9.22 14.57 25.83
N PHE A 609 9.61 14.95 27.03
CA PHE A 609 9.08 16.09 27.74
C PHE A 609 9.61 17.38 27.16
N GLY A 610 8.66 18.18 26.66
CA GLY A 610 8.98 19.24 25.73
C GLY A 610 9.56 18.61 24.46
N LYS A 611 8.71 18.35 23.46
CA LYS A 611 9.20 18.40 22.07
C LYS A 611 10.02 19.68 21.99
N ARG A 612 11.35 19.59 21.88
CA ARG A 612 12.17 20.74 21.49
C ARG A 612 11.51 21.28 20.25
N VAL A 613 10.88 22.45 20.37
CA VAL A 613 10.16 23.10 19.28
C VAL A 613 11.23 23.59 18.32
N GLU A 614 11.72 22.69 17.46
CA GLU A 614 12.77 22.99 16.48
C GLU A 614 12.28 23.94 15.38
N ARG A 615 10.96 24.12 15.25
CA ARG A 615 10.31 24.98 14.27
C ARG A 615 9.17 25.73 14.91
N VAL A 616 8.91 26.95 14.42
CA VAL A 616 7.74 27.78 14.74
C VAL A 616 6.50 26.90 14.99
N SER A 617 5.98 26.93 16.23
CA SER A 617 4.78 26.18 16.57
C SER A 617 3.56 27.03 16.25
N VAL A 618 2.68 26.53 15.39
CA VAL A 618 1.30 27.00 15.28
C VAL A 618 0.43 25.95 15.94
N LEU A 619 -0.35 26.39 16.91
CA LEU A 619 -1.32 25.59 17.63
C LEU A 619 -2.72 25.99 17.21
N THR A 620 -3.60 25.03 17.01
CA THR A 620 -5.04 25.27 16.91
C THR A 620 -5.65 25.28 18.31
N LEU A 621 -6.43 26.32 18.63
CA LEU A 621 -7.22 26.44 19.85
C LEU A 621 -8.60 25.84 19.56
N ASP A 622 -8.93 24.75 20.26
CA ASP A 622 -10.25 24.11 20.25
C ASP A 622 -10.61 23.72 21.69
N PRO A 623 -11.55 24.41 22.35
CA PRO A 623 -12.45 25.44 21.82
C PRO A 623 -11.76 26.78 21.48
N LEU A 624 -12.48 27.66 20.76
CA LEU A 624 -12.08 29.04 20.51
C LEU A 624 -11.89 29.79 21.84
N LEU A 625 -10.95 30.75 21.87
CA LEU A 625 -10.64 31.50 23.08
C LEU A 625 -11.85 32.32 23.56
N ALA A 626 -12.41 32.00 24.74
CA ALA A 626 -13.54 32.70 25.32
C ALA A 626 -13.11 33.78 26.33
N VAL A 627 -14.08 34.61 26.77
CA VAL A 627 -13.85 35.55 27.88
C VAL A 627 -13.78 34.75 29.18
N GLY A 628 -12.72 34.97 29.96
CA GLY A 628 -12.38 34.19 31.14
C GLY A 628 -11.19 33.26 30.92
N ASP A 629 -10.96 32.84 29.67
CA ASP A 629 -9.88 31.92 29.33
C ASP A 629 -8.51 32.58 29.50
N SER A 630 -7.53 31.75 29.85
CA SER A 630 -6.14 32.19 29.99
C SER A 630 -5.20 31.31 29.17
N ILE A 631 -4.36 31.93 28.34
CA ILE A 631 -3.28 31.25 27.62
C ILE A 631 -1.99 31.46 28.40
N LEU A 632 -1.48 30.40 29.00
CA LEU A 632 -0.18 30.36 29.63
C LEU A 632 0.87 29.91 28.62
N VAL A 633 1.93 30.68 28.41
CA VAL A 633 3.10 30.37 27.59
C VAL A 633 4.33 30.39 28.48
N GLU A 634 4.93 29.23 28.71
CA GLU A 634 6.14 29.08 29.51
C GLU A 634 7.32 28.73 28.59
N GLY A 635 8.53 29.11 28.97
CA GLY A 635 9.69 28.67 28.22
C GLY A 635 11.02 29.13 28.77
N PHE A 636 12.10 28.75 28.10
CA PHE A 636 13.45 29.23 28.40
C PHE A 636 14.03 29.95 27.20
N LEU A 637 14.44 31.20 27.40
CA LEU A 637 15.13 32.00 26.40
C LEU A 637 16.63 31.71 26.51
N VAL A 638 17.26 31.24 25.44
CA VAL A 638 18.73 31.05 25.45
C VAL A 638 19.42 32.42 25.56
N LYS A 639 20.55 32.52 26.28
CA LYS A 639 21.37 33.75 26.52
C LYS A 639 21.63 34.62 25.29
N ASN A 640 21.55 34.05 24.09
CA ASN A 640 21.79 34.72 22.82
C ASN A 640 20.53 34.96 21.96
N SER A 641 19.35 34.83 22.56
CA SER A 641 18.08 35.09 21.89
C SER A 641 18.01 36.56 21.51
N ARG A 642 17.58 36.84 20.27
CA ARG A 642 17.39 38.23 19.79
C ARG A 642 15.94 38.66 19.80
N LYS A 643 15.03 37.70 19.68
CA LYS A 643 13.61 37.97 19.49
C LYS A 643 12.75 36.76 19.89
N LEU A 644 11.65 37.02 20.59
CA LEU A 644 10.55 36.09 20.84
C LEU A 644 9.27 36.73 20.32
N ARG A 645 8.47 36.00 19.52
CA ARG A 645 7.18 36.48 19.04
C ARG A 645 6.09 35.49 19.40
N ILE A 646 5.00 36.00 19.96
CA ILE A 646 3.78 35.27 20.32
C ILE A 646 2.63 35.96 19.61
N CYS A 647 1.88 35.23 18.79
CA CYS A 647 0.77 35.73 18.01
C CYS A 647 -0.49 34.90 18.30
N LEU A 648 -1.60 35.58 18.55
CA LEU A 648 -2.92 35.03 18.38
C LEU A 648 -3.36 35.29 16.95
N LEU A 649 -3.85 34.25 16.27
CA LEU A 649 -4.23 34.30 14.85
C LEU A 649 -5.68 33.86 14.67
N ARG A 650 -6.32 34.43 13.66
CA ARG A 650 -7.64 34.04 13.15
C ARG A 650 -7.49 33.43 11.77
N ASP A 651 -7.86 32.17 11.61
CA ASP A 651 -8.03 31.48 10.32
C ASP A 651 -6.79 31.41 9.41
N THR A 652 -5.62 31.90 9.87
CA THR A 652 -4.35 31.86 9.13
C THR A 652 -3.28 31.09 9.88
N PHE A 653 -2.31 30.52 9.15
CA PHE A 653 -1.11 29.91 9.76
C PHE A 653 0.04 30.90 9.88
N GLU A 654 0.01 31.98 9.09
CA GLU A 654 1.08 32.95 8.97
C GLU A 654 0.57 34.36 9.27
N PRO A 655 1.30 35.16 10.06
CA PRO A 655 1.05 36.58 10.16
C PRO A 655 1.50 37.23 8.84
N GLU A 656 0.57 37.43 7.92
CA GLU A 656 0.82 38.23 6.72
C GLU A 656 1.06 39.68 7.16
N THR A 657 2.11 40.31 6.63
CA THR A 657 2.55 41.65 7.08
C THR A 657 1.55 42.76 6.79
N GLU A 658 0.46 42.46 6.09
CA GLU A 658 -0.51 43.44 5.59
C GLU A 658 -1.98 43.06 5.86
N ASN A 659 -2.29 42.03 6.67
CA ASN A 659 -3.67 41.51 6.80
C ASN A 659 -4.27 41.41 8.22
N ILE A 660 -5.60 41.55 8.22
CA ILE A 660 -6.63 41.81 9.26
C ILE A 660 -6.89 40.57 10.16
N SER A 661 -5.86 39.75 10.44
CA SER A 661 -6.04 38.39 11.01
C SER A 661 -5.22 38.11 12.27
N ILE A 662 -4.71 39.15 12.94
CA ILE A 662 -3.86 39.01 14.14
C ILE A 662 -4.48 39.76 15.33
N PRO A 663 -5.38 39.12 16.10
CA PRO A 663 -5.97 39.72 17.30
C PRO A 663 -4.95 40.28 18.31
N LEU A 664 -3.81 39.60 18.45
CA LEU A 664 -2.73 39.99 19.37
C LEU A 664 -1.38 39.52 18.85
N GLN A 665 -0.38 40.40 18.84
CA GLN A 665 1.02 40.02 18.66
C GLN A 665 1.91 40.69 19.72
N ILE A 666 2.56 39.86 20.53
CA ILE A 666 3.56 40.28 21.50
C ILE A 666 4.93 39.91 20.96
N THR A 667 5.85 40.87 20.91
CA THR A 667 7.18 40.69 20.37
C THR A 667 8.22 41.22 21.35
N PHE A 668 9.00 40.32 21.96
CA PHE A 668 10.15 40.71 22.79
C PHE A 668 11.40 40.78 21.92
N GLU A 669 12.11 41.90 21.93
CA GLU A 669 13.37 42.12 21.22
C GLU A 669 14.50 42.34 22.22
N PHE A 670 15.55 41.51 22.16
CA PHE A 670 16.65 41.53 23.11
C PHE A 670 17.90 42.11 22.46
N LYS A 671 18.43 43.22 23.00
CA LYS A 671 19.68 43.83 22.52
C LYS A 671 20.89 43.12 23.13
N LYS A 672 21.88 42.80 22.30
CA LYS A 672 23.08 42.01 22.66
C LYS A 672 23.95 42.57 23.79
N LYS A 673 23.88 43.86 24.11
CA LYS A 673 24.93 44.55 24.86
C LYS A 673 24.55 44.91 26.32
N TYR A 674 23.29 44.82 26.72
CA TYR A 674 22.87 45.37 28.03
C TYR A 674 21.79 44.59 28.80
N ASN A 675 21.41 43.37 28.39
CA ASN A 675 20.20 42.71 28.93
C ASN A 675 18.93 43.59 28.84
N GLU A 676 18.95 44.71 28.12
CA GLU A 676 17.75 45.50 27.86
C GLU A 676 16.95 44.83 26.75
N GLY A 677 15.79 44.30 27.12
CA GLY A 677 14.76 43.86 26.19
C GLY A 677 13.72 44.96 25.99
N VAL A 678 13.20 45.09 24.76
CA VAL A 678 12.00 45.87 24.48
C VAL A 678 10.88 44.90 24.16
N MET A 679 9.78 44.99 24.91
CA MET A 679 8.54 44.33 24.54
C MET A 679 7.75 45.27 23.62
N VAL A 680 7.55 44.85 22.39
CA VAL A 680 6.76 45.53 21.38
C VAL A 680 5.44 44.79 21.22
N VAL A 681 4.35 45.48 21.49
CA VAL A 681 3.01 44.92 21.38
C VAL A 681 2.34 45.52 20.17
N TYR A 682 1.77 44.65 19.34
CA TYR A 682 0.97 45.01 18.18
C TYR A 682 -0.45 44.48 18.39
N SER A 683 -1.43 45.35 18.15
CA SER A 683 -2.83 45.00 18.00
C SER A 683 -3.40 45.71 16.79
N GLU A 684 -4.41 45.11 16.20
CA GLU A 684 -5.06 45.63 15.01
C GLU A 684 -5.90 46.87 15.34
N ARG A 685 -5.72 47.95 14.56
CA ARG A 685 -6.50 49.20 14.63
C ARG A 685 -7.00 49.56 13.24
N ARG A 686 -8.23 50.09 13.14
CA ARG A 686 -8.90 50.42 11.85
C ARG A 686 -8.08 51.32 10.93
N ASP A 687 -7.19 52.18 11.45
CA ASP A 687 -6.56 53.24 10.64
C ASP A 687 -5.03 53.41 10.79
N LYS A 688 -4.30 52.53 11.51
CA LYS A 688 -2.82 52.43 11.55
C LYS A 688 -2.36 51.38 12.56
N ASN A 689 -1.24 50.69 12.28
CA ASN A 689 -0.60 49.75 13.20
C ASN A 689 -0.31 50.40 14.56
N PHE A 690 -1.04 50.00 15.61
CA PHE A 690 -0.71 50.40 16.98
C PHE A 690 0.55 49.67 17.42
N LYS A 691 1.60 50.43 17.73
CA LYS A 691 2.88 49.91 18.23
C LYS A 691 3.20 50.61 19.54
N GLN A 692 3.16 49.87 20.63
CA GLN A 692 3.61 50.36 21.94
C GLN A 692 4.85 49.59 22.38
N ASN A 693 5.86 50.33 22.83
CA ASN A 693 7.09 49.77 23.35
C ASN A 693 7.04 49.83 24.88
N PHE A 694 7.35 48.70 25.52
CA PHE A 694 7.49 48.56 26.96
C PHE A 694 8.89 48.04 27.27
N LEU A 695 9.36 48.25 28.50
CA LEU A 695 10.50 47.50 29.01
C LEU A 695 10.12 46.02 29.06
N SER A 696 10.98 45.16 28.54
CA SER A 696 10.73 43.72 28.54
C SER A 696 10.81 43.19 29.96
N PRO A 697 9.75 42.56 30.49
CA PRO A 697 9.79 41.89 31.79
C PRO A 697 10.47 40.50 31.72
N ILE A 698 10.92 40.08 30.54
CA ILE A 698 11.63 38.82 30.31
C ILE A 698 12.99 39.12 29.65
N PHE A 699 13.98 38.26 29.88
CA PHE A 699 15.37 38.45 29.48
C PHE A 699 15.92 37.22 28.73
N ALA A 700 16.97 37.43 27.95
CA ALA A 700 17.67 36.31 27.31
C ALA A 700 18.55 35.59 28.34
N GLY A 701 18.35 34.29 28.50
CA GLY A 701 19.11 33.46 29.44
C GLY A 701 18.30 32.95 30.62
N GLU A 702 17.02 33.31 30.74
CA GLU A 702 16.15 32.91 31.83
C GLU A 702 14.92 32.13 31.35
N GLU A 703 14.27 31.46 32.32
CA GLU A 703 12.91 30.97 32.16
C GLU A 703 11.94 32.14 32.17
N PHE A 704 10.88 32.05 31.38
CA PHE A 704 9.78 33.00 31.37
C PHE A 704 8.45 32.27 31.50
N ASN A 705 7.50 32.98 32.10
CA ASN A 705 6.10 32.61 32.12
C ASN A 705 5.32 33.84 31.68
N LEU A 706 4.59 33.74 30.56
CA LEU A 706 3.71 34.76 30.03
C LEU A 706 2.28 34.23 30.02
N GLU A 707 1.38 34.92 30.69
CA GLU A 707 -0.04 34.60 30.71
C GLU A 707 -0.84 35.69 29.99
N ILE A 708 -1.70 35.27 29.07
CA ILE A 708 -2.58 36.14 28.28
C ILE A 708 -4.02 35.81 28.70
N ARG A 709 -4.64 36.69 29.48
CA ARG A 709 -6.02 36.53 29.94
C ARG A 709 -6.98 37.28 29.05
N ALA A 710 -8.04 36.63 28.58
CA ALA A 710 -9.09 37.27 27.81
C ALA A 710 -10.18 37.82 28.74
N HIS A 711 -10.27 39.14 28.91
CA HIS A 711 -11.30 39.81 29.70
C HIS A 711 -12.39 40.45 28.82
N TYR A 712 -13.47 40.97 29.42
CA TYR A 712 -14.42 41.74 28.61
C TYR A 712 -13.75 43.03 28.10
N GLY A 713 -13.53 43.11 26.79
CA GLY A 713 -13.01 44.30 26.11
C GLY A 713 -11.48 44.43 26.01
N HIS A 714 -10.66 43.53 26.58
CA HIS A 714 -9.19 43.60 26.49
C HIS A 714 -8.48 42.28 26.83
N TYR A 715 -7.24 42.12 26.37
CA TYR A 715 -6.29 41.11 26.86
C TYR A 715 -5.48 41.68 28.03
N ALA A 716 -5.45 41.00 29.16
CA ALA A 716 -4.53 41.30 30.26
C ALA A 716 -3.29 40.42 30.16
N ILE A 717 -2.12 41.04 30.11
CA ILE A 717 -0.85 40.34 29.95
C ILE A 717 -0.11 40.32 31.29
N HIS A 718 0.20 39.13 31.76
CA HIS A 718 0.97 38.90 32.97
C HIS A 718 2.29 38.20 32.61
N THR A 719 3.37 38.55 33.32
CA THR A 719 4.64 37.83 33.24
C THR A 719 5.12 37.48 34.62
N HIS A 720 5.52 36.23 34.84
CA HIS A 720 5.89 35.72 36.16
C HIS A 720 4.80 35.97 37.23
N GLY A 721 3.53 35.94 36.82
CA GLY A 721 2.37 36.25 37.65
C GLY A 721 2.13 37.75 37.90
N ALA A 722 3.10 38.62 37.59
CA ALA A 722 2.95 40.07 37.71
C ALA A 722 2.21 40.64 36.50
N PHE A 723 1.26 41.55 36.75
CA PHE A 723 0.56 42.28 35.69
C PHE A 723 1.54 43.20 34.94
N VAL A 724 1.49 43.19 33.61
CA VAL A 724 2.34 44.02 32.76
C VAL A 724 1.54 45.14 32.10
N PHE A 725 0.49 44.81 31.35
CA PHE A 725 -0.36 45.78 30.68
C PHE A 725 -1.69 45.17 30.19
N ASN A 726 -2.64 46.04 29.85
CA ASN A 726 -3.89 45.70 29.18
C ASN A 726 -3.88 46.15 27.72
N LEU A 727 -4.48 45.35 26.84
CA LEU A 727 -4.62 45.66 25.42
C LEU A 727 -6.09 45.51 24.97
N ALA A 728 -6.75 46.62 24.67
CA ALA A 728 -8.17 46.63 24.29
C ALA A 728 -8.45 45.80 23.02
N TYR A 729 -9.65 45.19 22.95
CA TYR A 729 -10.17 44.56 21.74
C TYR A 729 -10.66 45.66 20.81
N GLU A 730 -9.93 45.95 19.74
CA GLU A 730 -10.35 47.04 18.85
C GLU A 730 -11.07 46.55 17.58
N LEU A 731 -10.76 45.34 17.09
CA LEU A 731 -11.34 44.79 15.85
C LEU A 731 -11.84 43.35 15.98
N LEU A 732 -11.03 42.46 16.57
CA LEU A 732 -11.36 41.04 16.73
C LEU A 732 -11.49 40.67 18.20
N ARG A 733 -12.63 40.08 18.56
CA ARG A 733 -12.89 39.57 19.91
C ARG A 733 -12.15 38.24 20.13
N PRO A 734 -11.90 37.83 21.40
CA PRO A 734 -11.20 36.58 21.73
C PRO A 734 -11.74 35.36 20.98
N TRP A 735 -13.07 35.25 20.87
CA TRP A 735 -13.74 34.12 20.23
C TRP A 735 -13.49 34.02 18.72
N ALA A 736 -12.86 35.01 18.10
CA ALA A 736 -12.40 34.93 16.72
C ALA A 736 -10.97 34.33 16.62
N THR A 737 -10.31 34.04 17.73
CA THR A 737 -8.96 33.46 17.79
C THR A 737 -9.07 31.94 17.82
N ASN A 738 -8.62 31.29 16.75
CA ASN A 738 -8.57 29.83 16.68
C ASN A 738 -7.14 29.29 16.70
N ARG A 739 -6.12 30.15 16.79
CA ARG A 739 -4.72 29.71 16.71
C ARG A 739 -3.78 30.53 17.59
N LEU A 740 -2.78 29.86 18.16
CA LEU A 740 -1.63 30.44 18.86
C LEU A 740 -0.35 30.09 18.10
N ARG A 741 0.39 31.09 17.66
CA ARG A 741 1.71 30.93 17.04
C ARG A 741 2.79 31.47 17.95
N VAL A 742 3.77 30.63 18.28
CA VAL A 742 4.97 31.06 19.00
C VAL A 742 6.19 30.78 18.14
N GLY A 743 6.97 31.82 17.84
CA GLY A 743 8.08 31.67 16.91
C GLY A 743 9.01 32.88 16.80
N ARG A 744 9.91 32.81 15.82
CA ARG A 744 10.84 33.90 15.43
C ARG A 744 10.30 34.66 14.23
N HIS A 745 10.86 35.85 13.98
CA HIS A 745 10.68 36.51 12.70
C HIS A 745 11.25 35.64 11.56
N GLY A 746 10.43 35.43 10.53
CA GLY A 746 10.81 34.83 9.25
C GLY A 746 11.27 35.86 8.21
N TRP A 747 11.90 35.31 7.16
CA TRP A 747 12.36 35.85 5.87
C TRP A 747 13.50 36.88 5.82
N VAL A 748 14.70 36.38 5.49
CA VAL A 748 15.62 37.00 4.53
C VAL A 748 15.91 35.97 3.44
N SER A 749 15.71 36.41 2.21
CA SER A 749 16.21 35.90 0.93
C SER A 749 17.39 34.90 0.98
N ARG A 750 17.37 33.96 0.02
CA ARG A 750 18.43 33.00 -0.31
C ARG A 750 19.84 33.59 -0.08
N ARG A 751 20.67 32.82 0.63
CA ARG A 751 22.11 33.01 0.96
C ARG A 751 22.40 33.76 2.27
N LYS A 752 22.37 33.02 3.39
CA LYS A 752 23.51 32.84 4.34
C LYS A 752 23.05 32.00 5.53
N LYS A 753 23.81 30.94 5.86
CA LYS A 753 23.62 30.11 7.07
C LYS A 753 23.84 30.99 8.32
N SER A 754 22.79 31.56 8.91
CA SER A 754 22.85 32.14 10.25
C SER A 754 22.53 31.08 11.30
N ALA A 755 23.41 30.93 12.28
CA ALA A 755 23.39 29.91 13.34
C ALA A 755 22.02 29.77 14.03
N ARG A 756 21.53 28.52 14.08
CA ARG A 756 20.38 28.08 14.87
C ARG A 756 20.70 28.25 16.36
N ARG A 757 19.83 28.90 17.12
CA ARG A 757 19.91 28.99 18.60
C ARG A 757 18.49 28.80 19.12
N TYR A 758 18.30 28.12 20.24
CA TYR A 758 17.02 27.45 20.56
C TYR A 758 16.20 28.23 21.61
N ALA A 759 14.94 27.87 21.81
CA ALA A 759 14.12 28.21 22.97
C ALA A 759 13.24 26.99 23.27
N ILE A 760 13.08 26.62 24.54
CA ILE A 760 12.20 25.53 24.98
C ILE A 760 10.89 26.16 25.40
N MET A 761 9.74 25.64 24.99
CA MET A 761 8.43 26.27 25.27
C MET A 761 7.37 25.24 25.66
N ARG A 762 6.47 25.62 26.57
CA ARG A 762 5.22 24.95 26.95
C ARG A 762 4.08 25.95 26.86
N TYR A 763 2.85 25.44 26.75
CA TYR A 763 1.67 26.27 26.94
C TYR A 763 0.55 25.45 27.60
N ARG A 764 -0.37 26.14 28.27
CA ARG A 764 -1.61 25.59 28.84
C ARG A 764 -2.74 26.59 28.58
N ILE A 765 -3.94 26.07 28.38
CA ILE A 765 -5.17 26.86 28.33
C ILE A 765 -5.96 26.48 29.58
N PHE A 766 -6.39 27.49 30.33
CA PHE A 766 -7.20 27.34 31.54
C PHE A 766 -8.57 27.97 31.33
#